data_AF-A0A081AXX0-F1
#
_entry.id   AF-A0A081AXX0-F1
#
_cell.length_a   1.000
_cell.length_b   1.000
_cell.length_c   1.000
_cell.angle_alpha   90.00
_cell.angle_beta   90.00
_cell.angle_gamma   90.00
#
_symmetry.space_group_name_H-M   'P 1'
#
loop_
_entity.id
_entity.type
_entity.pdbx_description
1 polymer ?
#
loop_
_entity_poly.entity_id
_entity_poly.type
_entity_poly.pdbx_seq_one_letter_code
_entity_poly.pdbx_strand_id
1 'polypeptide(L)'
;MARDDEDDDAQAQALSQLHELQRQSEARSALRSANSAANVADVRAKLATLKLKSDIKRSSAFVKKLRVLSEANADSLLRDAAELNLTRYVSECVAALADAPLKAADLPAAVKVASLLHQRYEDFAPGMVRALVSSFEASYASEDKSKMLKRRLILRLLCELYLAGVFDDVQVIAHIIQRVAKREQPGAKKGRGNMSTSGSNTGSQQLEVPLLVSFAKSVGVDFLGVQPKKFKELEKILEGNEEFEKFLESQTPVVPQNVQQECLSCYLEAYEMICKFYLAQHATFLKLDARNEKEEANRGEVTEEHVQELKNAKLLFEKLQTSVNSLADALDRDVPPLPVEEKDDGSGNGSILVWEGGDGAGRELSRDGPFDDEATRSFYEDLPDLLELVPAVVLGLTEADVAELKKKKETAAAAEEEAETEIEEEVLTNADDDGKDDADDTTLEDLETKDSTVIHPEEEESKAKEDTSDASADTSSTPSNSYHHQLDAYFASLEDLVNRDRCDKAAVEFCYRNSKATRSRLVKTLYAVPRTHLELLAHYARLVATLQSVLKEDIGGELVSMLVGEFHGLIKRRNQFRLESKIKNIRFIAELVKFRICPPNTGFRCLQRCFQDFQGHNVHVATTFLENCGRFLYCSKHTHARTVNCLNVMMKLKAAKHLDPQLETLVENAYYMCKPPERVERQVKQYDPMYLYLIKVLFQDLNGSNVNKVVKTLRRLPWQDSGTCGMVLKALLKVTKGKVLQMKWICEVVKGLSRYHDQVLVLLVDDVLEYIRYGLEVNDYRDHQRSLGYVKLLGELYNCGLVSMNVVVETLYLLINHSHDLLTLPQYSSDKLTAAQLLEMKKRFLLVPDMRYDPRVPSEVDGPIEVFRIRLVSALIETCNGSGSVGHGNSTERGISRPRLGRFMIFFQRYLFSKTDVPMETEFVVFDLFEMLGSSLKDHFKKFDTWEEVDQAVQEILRGDMEEAERRLSKKNAALLMATNGLDSVAEDSTLSQPGDEDDESIEDEEEDTDDDEDDDDEHDDDEDNDGEEDDEEDDDEEDEEDEDDDEEEEEDEEELLIIHDRIQKSEEDEEFEKAFKSMMHGTADTRKPAARVNVDKMAIPTVVKSSAVLTPAGSRGALSLDANGSPDGVVFRMLRRGNKGKVEARQLVVPEASSLAQHSHRQENAGKKEQSELKRLVLQNMERDDFMSDGPPMDGIPSFGPPPRVPVNFSNQGANQQTSEARMGFGGGSEWNNAEFGLRRGKGYRGTK
;
A
#
# COMPACT_ATOMS: atom_id res chain seq x y z
N MET A 1 -23.28 -28.34 -30.49
CA MET A 1 -22.17 -29.29 -30.30
C MET A 1 -21.81 -29.22 -28.84
N ALA A 2 -20.62 -28.80 -28.39
CA ALA A 2 -20.17 -29.03 -27.00
C ALA A 2 -21.20 -28.91 -25.85
N ARG A 3 -22.09 -27.91 -25.83
CA ARG A 3 -23.19 -27.82 -24.83
C ARG A 3 -24.35 -28.80 -25.06
N ASP A 4 -24.74 -28.99 -26.32
CA ASP A 4 -25.78 -29.96 -26.69
C ASP A 4 -25.29 -31.40 -26.38
N ASP A 5 -23.99 -31.66 -26.59
CA ASP A 5 -23.34 -32.93 -26.26
C ASP A 5 -23.31 -33.16 -24.72
N GLU A 6 -23.16 -32.10 -23.91
CA GLU A 6 -23.21 -32.16 -22.43
C GLU A 6 -24.64 -32.39 -21.89
N ASP A 7 -25.65 -31.74 -22.48
CA ASP A 7 -27.06 -31.92 -22.08
C ASP A 7 -27.59 -33.32 -22.43
N ASP A 8 -27.22 -33.89 -23.59
CA ASP A 8 -27.57 -35.26 -23.98
C ASP A 8 -26.97 -36.31 -23.02
N ASP A 9 -25.70 -36.16 -22.63
CA ASP A 9 -25.03 -37.06 -21.67
C ASP A 9 -25.64 -36.95 -20.25
N ALA A 10 -26.10 -35.75 -19.87
CA ALA A 10 -26.83 -35.54 -18.61
C ALA A 10 -28.21 -36.23 -18.62
N GLN A 11 -28.97 -36.14 -19.71
CA GLN A 11 -30.24 -36.86 -19.86
C GLN A 11 -30.04 -38.38 -19.87
N ALA A 12 -29.02 -38.88 -20.56
CA ALA A 12 -28.69 -40.32 -20.58
C ALA A 12 -28.39 -40.86 -19.17
N GLN A 13 -27.65 -40.10 -18.36
CA GLN A 13 -27.39 -40.43 -16.96
C GLN A 13 -28.65 -40.38 -16.09
N ALA A 14 -29.54 -39.41 -16.31
CA ALA A 14 -30.82 -39.31 -15.59
C ALA A 14 -31.75 -40.50 -15.90
N LEU A 15 -31.88 -40.88 -17.18
CA LEU A 15 -32.65 -42.07 -17.59
C LEU A 15 -32.08 -43.36 -16.99
N SER A 16 -30.75 -43.51 -16.95
CA SER A 16 -30.13 -44.69 -16.33
C SER A 16 -30.39 -44.76 -14.81
N GLN A 17 -30.55 -43.63 -14.12
CA GLN A 17 -30.94 -43.60 -12.71
C GLN A 17 -32.43 -43.94 -12.54
N LEU A 18 -33.31 -43.42 -13.40
CA LEU A 18 -34.73 -43.73 -13.40
C LEU A 18 -34.99 -45.24 -13.58
N HIS A 19 -34.30 -45.90 -14.52
CA HIS A 19 -34.47 -47.33 -14.77
C HIS A 19 -34.12 -48.22 -13.56
N GLU A 20 -33.09 -47.86 -12.79
CA GLU A 20 -32.73 -48.63 -11.58
C GLU A 20 -33.71 -48.33 -10.42
N LEU A 21 -34.25 -47.11 -10.31
CA LEU A 21 -35.32 -46.78 -9.37
C LEU A 21 -36.65 -47.52 -9.69
N GLN A 22 -37.04 -47.56 -10.97
CA GLN A 22 -38.17 -48.36 -11.47
C GLN A 22 -37.99 -49.83 -11.08
N ARG A 23 -36.84 -50.43 -11.43
CA ARG A 23 -36.51 -51.83 -11.15
C ARG A 23 -36.52 -52.17 -9.66
N GLN A 24 -36.06 -51.27 -8.79
CA GLN A 24 -36.12 -51.46 -7.34
C GLN A 24 -37.57 -51.36 -6.80
N SER A 25 -38.37 -50.43 -7.33
CA SER A 25 -39.80 -50.30 -7.00
C SER A 25 -40.59 -51.56 -7.40
N GLU A 26 -40.42 -52.03 -8.64
CA GLU A 26 -41.03 -53.27 -9.14
C GLU A 26 -40.66 -54.48 -8.29
N ALA A 27 -39.38 -54.63 -7.93
CA ALA A 27 -38.91 -55.74 -7.11
C ALA A 27 -39.52 -55.74 -5.69
N ARG A 28 -39.67 -54.56 -5.07
CA ARG A 28 -40.38 -54.41 -3.79
C ARG A 28 -41.88 -54.71 -3.94
N SER A 29 -42.53 -54.18 -4.97
CA SER A 29 -43.96 -54.37 -5.25
C SER A 29 -44.31 -55.85 -5.52
N ALA A 30 -43.51 -56.55 -6.32
CA ALA A 30 -43.68 -57.98 -6.60
C ALA A 30 -43.57 -58.84 -5.33
N LEU A 31 -42.61 -58.54 -4.44
CA LEU A 31 -42.49 -59.23 -3.15
C LEU A 31 -43.66 -58.92 -2.22
N ARG A 32 -44.11 -57.66 -2.15
CA ARG A 32 -45.28 -57.26 -1.34
C ARG A 32 -46.57 -57.93 -1.82
N SER A 33 -46.76 -58.04 -3.12
CA SER A 33 -47.88 -58.79 -3.71
C SER A 33 -47.82 -60.28 -3.35
N ALA A 34 -46.65 -60.92 -3.47
CA ALA A 34 -46.46 -62.33 -3.10
C ALA A 34 -46.64 -62.62 -1.60
N ASN A 35 -46.28 -61.67 -0.74
CA ASN A 35 -46.45 -61.75 0.72
C ASN A 35 -47.83 -61.27 1.22
N SER A 36 -48.72 -60.81 0.34
CA SER A 36 -50.07 -60.39 0.73
C SER A 36 -50.85 -61.54 1.39
N ALA A 37 -51.64 -61.23 2.43
CA ALA A 37 -52.31 -62.24 3.25
C ALA A 37 -53.17 -63.25 2.46
N ALA A 38 -53.78 -62.83 1.35
CA ALA A 38 -54.53 -63.71 0.45
C ALA A 38 -53.62 -64.71 -0.29
N ASN A 39 -52.52 -64.24 -0.89
CA ASN A 39 -51.55 -65.09 -1.58
C ASN A 39 -50.83 -66.03 -0.60
N VAL A 40 -50.49 -65.54 0.59
CA VAL A 40 -49.87 -66.35 1.66
C VAL A 40 -50.82 -67.45 2.14
N ALA A 41 -52.11 -67.14 2.36
CA ALA A 41 -53.11 -68.14 2.74
C ALA A 41 -53.28 -69.22 1.64
N ASP A 42 -53.37 -68.82 0.37
CA ASP A 42 -53.52 -69.74 -0.76
C ASP A 42 -52.26 -70.60 -1.00
N VAL A 43 -51.05 -70.02 -0.84
CA VAL A 43 -49.77 -70.76 -0.84
C VAL A 43 -49.72 -71.78 0.30
N ARG A 44 -50.10 -71.40 1.53
CA ARG A 44 -50.16 -72.32 2.68
C ARG A 44 -51.20 -73.44 2.47
N ALA A 45 -52.37 -73.12 1.93
CA ALA A 45 -53.40 -74.09 1.59
C ALA A 45 -52.93 -75.12 0.54
N LYS A 46 -52.26 -74.64 -0.52
CA LYS A 46 -51.62 -75.51 -1.53
C LYS A 46 -50.54 -76.39 -0.90
N LEU A 47 -49.66 -75.83 -0.06
CA LEU A 47 -48.62 -76.60 0.63
C LEU A 47 -49.16 -77.65 1.61
N ALA A 48 -50.30 -77.41 2.26
CA ALA A 48 -50.94 -78.39 3.15
C ALA A 48 -51.33 -79.70 2.43
N THR A 49 -51.51 -79.67 1.10
CA THR A 49 -51.77 -80.87 0.29
C THR A 49 -50.50 -81.60 -0.20
N LEU A 50 -49.33 -80.96 -0.10
CA LEU A 50 -48.07 -81.43 -0.68
C LEU A 50 -47.14 -82.11 0.34
N LYS A 51 -46.78 -83.36 0.09
CA LYS A 51 -45.80 -84.12 0.91
C LYS A 51 -44.35 -83.67 0.65
N LEU A 52 -43.98 -82.53 1.23
CA LEU A 52 -42.62 -81.99 1.25
C LEU A 52 -41.62 -82.90 2.00
N LYS A 53 -40.35 -82.86 1.59
CA LYS A 53 -39.30 -83.78 2.08
C LYS A 53 -38.78 -83.35 3.45
N SER A 54 -38.90 -84.22 4.46
CA SER A 54 -38.35 -84.03 5.81
C SER A 54 -36.98 -84.73 5.97
N ASP A 55 -35.94 -84.16 5.37
CA ASP A 55 -34.55 -84.65 5.50
C ASP A 55 -33.80 -83.83 6.56
N ILE A 56 -33.59 -84.45 7.74
CA ILE A 56 -32.89 -83.84 8.89
C ILE A 56 -31.50 -83.30 8.51
N LYS A 57 -30.76 -83.99 7.64
CA LYS A 57 -29.41 -83.56 7.23
C LYS A 57 -29.48 -82.34 6.31
N ARG A 58 -30.44 -82.31 5.37
CA ARG A 58 -30.65 -81.14 4.49
C ARG A 58 -31.17 -79.93 5.26
N SER A 59 -32.17 -80.08 6.13
CA SER A 59 -32.66 -78.96 6.96
C SER A 59 -31.56 -78.39 7.87
N SER A 60 -30.73 -79.26 8.47
CA SER A 60 -29.56 -78.82 9.24
C SER A 60 -28.49 -78.13 8.39
N ALA A 61 -28.31 -78.54 7.13
CA ALA A 61 -27.39 -77.90 6.20
C ALA A 61 -27.93 -76.55 5.70
N PHE A 62 -29.24 -76.43 5.48
CA PHE A 62 -29.91 -75.19 5.11
C PHE A 62 -29.71 -74.10 6.18
N VAL A 63 -29.94 -74.42 7.46
CA VAL A 63 -29.69 -73.50 8.59
C VAL A 63 -28.22 -73.03 8.62
N LYS A 64 -27.26 -73.93 8.32
CA LYS A 64 -25.83 -73.57 8.24
C LYS A 64 -25.50 -72.67 7.07
N LYS A 65 -26.10 -72.88 5.89
CA LYS A 65 -25.97 -71.96 4.74
C LYS A 65 -26.57 -70.59 5.08
N LEU A 66 -27.74 -70.57 5.71
CA LEU A 66 -28.49 -69.34 6.02
C LEU A 66 -27.74 -68.41 6.97
N ARG A 67 -26.96 -68.95 7.93
CA ARG A 67 -26.08 -68.16 8.81
C ARG A 67 -24.90 -67.49 8.07
N VAL A 68 -24.62 -67.91 6.84
CA VAL A 68 -23.61 -67.30 5.95
C VAL A 68 -24.29 -66.94 4.62
N LEU A 69 -25.52 -66.39 4.68
CA LEU A 69 -26.24 -65.92 3.50
C LEU A 69 -25.40 -64.84 2.81
N SER A 70 -25.28 -64.98 1.49
CA SER A 70 -24.78 -63.93 0.60
C SER A 70 -25.49 -64.01 -0.74
N GLU A 71 -25.42 -62.94 -1.54
CA GLU A 71 -26.02 -62.90 -2.88
C GLU A 71 -25.65 -64.14 -3.72
N ALA A 72 -24.37 -64.52 -3.74
CA ALA A 72 -23.85 -65.67 -4.50
C ALA A 72 -24.38 -67.05 -4.04
N ASN A 73 -25.02 -67.17 -2.87
CA ASN A 73 -25.65 -68.43 -2.42
C ASN A 73 -27.18 -68.38 -2.33
N ALA A 74 -27.79 -67.23 -2.60
CA ALA A 74 -29.23 -66.97 -2.52
C ALA A 74 -30.06 -67.96 -3.35
N ASP A 75 -29.71 -68.18 -4.62
CA ASP A 75 -30.43 -69.13 -5.50
C ASP A 75 -30.31 -70.59 -5.05
N SER A 76 -29.31 -70.92 -4.24
CA SER A 76 -29.23 -72.25 -3.61
C SER A 76 -30.14 -72.34 -2.38
N LEU A 77 -30.22 -71.26 -1.60
CA LEU A 77 -31.11 -71.14 -0.45
C LEU A 77 -32.58 -71.13 -0.87
N LEU A 78 -32.95 -70.38 -1.90
CA LEU A 78 -34.33 -70.31 -2.41
C LEU A 78 -34.84 -71.68 -2.90
N ARG A 79 -33.99 -72.47 -3.58
CA ARG A 79 -34.33 -73.84 -4.00
C ARG A 79 -34.44 -74.81 -2.82
N ASP A 80 -33.47 -74.82 -1.90
CA ASP A 80 -33.55 -75.63 -0.68
C ASP A 80 -34.79 -75.27 0.17
N ALA A 81 -35.10 -73.98 0.28
CA ALA A 81 -36.26 -73.44 1.00
C ALA A 81 -37.60 -73.69 0.29
N ALA A 82 -37.61 -74.12 -0.98
CA ALA A 82 -38.82 -74.57 -1.67
C ALA A 82 -39.07 -76.07 -1.46
N GLU A 83 -38.04 -76.92 -1.55
CA GLU A 83 -38.17 -78.38 -1.44
C GLU A 83 -38.34 -78.91 -0.01
N LEU A 84 -37.72 -78.27 0.98
CA LEU A 84 -37.59 -78.83 2.33
C LEU A 84 -38.81 -78.54 3.22
N ASN A 85 -39.11 -79.50 4.10
CA ASN A 85 -39.97 -79.27 5.25
C ASN A 85 -39.12 -78.75 6.43
N LEU A 86 -39.27 -77.45 6.72
CA LEU A 86 -38.55 -76.71 7.77
C LEU A 86 -39.41 -76.41 9.01
N THR A 87 -40.64 -76.95 9.14
CA THR A 87 -41.57 -76.61 10.25
C THR A 87 -40.96 -76.82 11.64
N ARG A 88 -40.02 -77.76 11.81
CA ARG A 88 -39.30 -78.01 13.07
C ARG A 88 -38.00 -77.21 13.27
N TYR A 89 -37.67 -76.34 12.32
CA TYR A 89 -36.41 -75.57 12.26
C TYR A 89 -36.65 -74.06 12.10
N VAL A 90 -37.90 -73.58 12.21
CA VAL A 90 -38.24 -72.16 11.95
C VAL A 90 -37.51 -71.23 12.93
N SER A 91 -37.42 -71.62 14.20
CA SER A 91 -36.62 -70.95 15.25
C SER A 91 -35.14 -70.82 14.88
N GLU A 92 -34.53 -71.90 14.39
CA GLU A 92 -33.13 -71.94 14.01
C GLU A 92 -32.87 -71.19 12.70
N CYS A 93 -33.84 -71.16 11.78
CA CYS A 93 -33.78 -70.32 10.57
C CYS A 93 -33.85 -68.82 10.93
N VAL A 94 -34.73 -68.44 11.86
CA VAL A 94 -34.82 -67.07 12.39
C VAL A 94 -33.50 -66.64 13.03
N ALA A 95 -32.97 -67.46 13.95
CA ALA A 95 -31.69 -67.15 14.62
C ALA A 95 -30.51 -67.12 13.64
N ALA A 96 -30.44 -68.05 12.69
CA ALA A 96 -29.38 -68.09 11.68
C ALA A 96 -29.35 -66.83 10.81
N LEU A 97 -30.52 -66.34 10.36
CA LEU A 97 -30.60 -65.16 9.51
C LEU A 97 -30.42 -63.84 10.30
N ALA A 98 -30.87 -63.76 11.55
CA ALA A 98 -30.64 -62.58 12.42
C ALA A 98 -29.18 -62.45 12.91
N ASP A 99 -28.45 -63.56 12.99
CA ASP A 99 -27.00 -63.59 13.27
C ASP A 99 -26.12 -63.45 12.01
N ALA A 100 -26.68 -63.48 10.81
CA ALA A 100 -25.91 -63.50 9.57
C ALA A 100 -25.08 -62.19 9.41
N PRO A 101 -23.79 -62.26 9.05
CA PRO A 101 -22.93 -61.09 8.85
C PRO A 101 -23.15 -60.46 7.47
N LEU A 102 -24.39 -60.04 7.20
CA LEU A 102 -24.84 -59.46 5.93
C LEU A 102 -24.08 -58.17 5.61
N LYS A 103 -23.84 -57.90 4.32
CA LYS A 103 -23.47 -56.58 3.79
C LYS A 103 -24.69 -55.89 3.18
N ALA A 104 -24.54 -54.63 2.79
CA ALA A 104 -25.61 -53.89 2.11
C ALA A 104 -26.09 -54.58 0.80
N ALA A 105 -25.17 -55.19 0.04
CA ALA A 105 -25.49 -55.96 -1.16
C ALA A 105 -26.23 -57.28 -0.89
N ASP A 106 -26.11 -57.86 0.31
CA ASP A 106 -26.78 -59.12 0.66
C ASP A 106 -28.24 -58.89 1.09
N LEU A 107 -28.67 -57.64 1.31
CA LEU A 107 -30.02 -57.30 1.79
C LEU A 107 -31.15 -57.77 0.83
N PRO A 108 -31.11 -57.54 -0.50
CA PRO A 108 -32.17 -58.02 -1.40
C PRO A 108 -32.26 -59.56 -1.42
N ALA A 109 -31.13 -60.26 -1.27
CA ALA A 109 -31.10 -61.72 -1.13
C ALA A 109 -31.72 -62.18 0.20
N ALA A 110 -31.38 -61.53 1.31
CA ALA A 110 -31.95 -61.81 2.62
C ALA A 110 -33.47 -61.62 2.64
N VAL A 111 -33.98 -60.54 2.04
CA VAL A 111 -35.41 -60.22 1.97
C VAL A 111 -36.18 -61.21 1.08
N LYS A 112 -35.60 -61.65 -0.05
CA LYS A 112 -36.17 -62.72 -0.89
C LYS A 112 -36.29 -64.05 -0.14
N VAL A 113 -35.24 -64.46 0.58
CA VAL A 113 -35.24 -65.71 1.38
C VAL A 113 -36.21 -65.61 2.56
N ALA A 114 -36.26 -64.46 3.25
CA ALA A 114 -37.20 -64.20 4.33
C ALA A 114 -38.67 -64.21 3.85
N SER A 115 -38.96 -63.63 2.68
CA SER A 115 -40.29 -63.64 2.06
C SER A 115 -40.77 -65.07 1.79
N LEU A 116 -39.92 -65.91 1.18
CA LEU A 116 -40.24 -67.32 0.93
C LEU A 116 -40.47 -68.11 2.24
N LEU A 117 -39.72 -67.81 3.31
CA LEU A 117 -39.95 -68.43 4.62
C LEU A 117 -41.25 -67.93 5.27
N HIS A 118 -41.59 -66.64 5.18
CA HIS A 118 -42.86 -66.07 5.65
C HIS A 118 -44.06 -66.69 4.93
N GLN A 119 -44.02 -66.79 3.60
CA GLN A 119 -45.10 -67.38 2.80
C GLN A 119 -45.42 -68.81 3.27
N ARG A 120 -44.38 -69.58 3.62
CA ARG A 120 -44.52 -70.99 4.03
C ARG A 120 -44.79 -71.21 5.52
N TYR A 121 -44.35 -70.30 6.40
CA TYR A 121 -44.34 -70.51 7.86
C TYR A 121 -44.85 -69.29 8.64
N GLU A 122 -45.92 -69.50 9.42
CA GLU A 122 -46.60 -68.46 10.17
C GLU A 122 -45.74 -67.88 11.32
N ASP A 123 -45.09 -68.74 12.09
CA ASP A 123 -44.23 -68.35 13.22
C ASP A 123 -42.97 -67.56 12.80
N PHE A 124 -42.61 -67.57 11.51
CA PHE A 124 -41.35 -67.02 11.03
C PHE A 124 -41.26 -65.49 11.21
N ALA A 125 -42.28 -64.74 10.78
CA ALA A 125 -42.22 -63.27 10.83
C ALA A 125 -42.26 -62.70 12.27
N PRO A 126 -43.16 -63.16 13.17
CA PRO A 126 -43.11 -62.75 14.58
C PRO A 126 -41.81 -63.19 15.30
N GLY A 127 -41.17 -64.27 14.84
CA GLY A 127 -39.82 -64.65 15.27
C GLY A 127 -38.76 -63.66 14.79
N MET A 128 -38.74 -63.36 13.49
CA MET A 128 -37.76 -62.51 12.83
C MET A 128 -37.72 -61.10 13.40
N VAL A 129 -38.89 -60.44 13.51
CA VAL A 129 -38.98 -59.07 14.05
C VAL A 129 -38.43 -59.01 15.47
N ARG A 130 -38.82 -59.97 16.34
CA ARG A 130 -38.33 -60.05 17.73
C ARG A 130 -36.81 -60.26 17.81
N ALA A 131 -36.24 -61.10 16.95
CA ALA A 131 -34.81 -61.36 16.91
C ALA A 131 -34.00 -60.14 16.43
N LEU A 132 -34.47 -59.46 15.39
CA LEU A 132 -33.83 -58.26 14.85
C LEU A 132 -33.90 -57.08 15.83
N VAL A 133 -35.06 -56.81 16.43
CA VAL A 133 -35.21 -55.76 17.46
C VAL A 133 -34.31 -56.04 18.66
N SER A 134 -34.31 -57.27 19.19
CA SER A 134 -33.45 -57.64 20.33
C SER A 134 -31.96 -57.53 19.97
N SER A 135 -31.55 -57.89 18.75
CA SER A 135 -30.17 -57.69 18.30
C SER A 135 -29.83 -56.21 18.08
N PHE A 136 -30.79 -55.35 17.72
CA PHE A 136 -30.57 -53.91 17.63
C PHE A 136 -30.31 -53.34 19.03
N GLU A 137 -31.21 -53.60 19.99
CA GLU A 137 -31.08 -53.13 21.37
C GLU A 137 -29.79 -53.61 22.05
N ALA A 138 -29.45 -54.89 21.91
CA ALA A 138 -28.20 -55.44 22.47
C ALA A 138 -26.94 -54.80 21.83
N SER A 139 -27.03 -54.33 20.58
CA SER A 139 -25.95 -53.60 19.92
C SER A 139 -25.90 -52.10 20.27
N TYR A 140 -26.98 -51.55 20.81
CA TYR A 140 -27.13 -50.12 21.12
C TYR A 140 -26.30 -49.67 22.33
N ALA A 141 -26.08 -50.57 23.29
CA ALA A 141 -25.39 -50.29 24.56
C ALA A 141 -23.85 -50.25 24.48
N SER A 142 -23.25 -50.15 23.29
CA SER A 142 -21.79 -50.23 23.12
C SER A 142 -21.32 -49.60 21.81
N GLU A 143 -20.32 -48.72 21.89
CA GLU A 143 -19.87 -47.80 20.82
C GLU A 143 -18.87 -48.42 19.82
N ASP A 144 -18.72 -49.76 19.78
CA ASP A 144 -17.84 -50.39 18.79
C ASP A 144 -18.29 -50.08 17.36
N LYS A 145 -17.35 -49.61 16.52
CA LYS A 145 -17.58 -49.31 15.09
C LYS A 145 -18.22 -50.47 14.31
N SER A 146 -17.94 -51.72 14.70
CA SER A 146 -18.57 -52.94 14.16
C SER A 146 -20.04 -53.10 14.58
N LYS A 147 -20.40 -52.70 15.80
CA LYS A 147 -21.80 -52.68 16.29
C LYS A 147 -22.59 -51.55 15.63
N MET A 148 -22.02 -50.36 15.43
CA MET A 148 -22.66 -49.27 14.66
C MET A 148 -22.95 -49.68 13.20
N LEU A 149 -22.08 -50.48 12.58
CA LEU A 149 -22.35 -51.11 11.28
C LEU A 149 -23.51 -52.12 11.37
N LYS A 150 -23.55 -52.98 12.41
CA LYS A 150 -24.67 -53.92 12.61
C LYS A 150 -26.01 -53.19 12.81
N ARG A 151 -26.06 -52.09 13.58
CA ARG A 151 -27.26 -51.25 13.78
C ARG A 151 -27.86 -50.78 12.46
N ARG A 152 -27.03 -50.20 11.58
CA ARG A 152 -27.44 -49.72 10.25
C ARG A 152 -28.05 -50.81 9.38
N LEU A 153 -27.41 -51.98 9.35
CA LEU A 153 -27.87 -53.11 8.54
C LEU A 153 -29.14 -53.75 9.10
N ILE A 154 -29.29 -53.85 10.43
CA ILE A 154 -30.51 -54.36 11.07
C ILE A 154 -31.69 -53.41 10.80
N LEU A 155 -31.51 -52.10 10.97
CA LEU A 155 -32.59 -51.13 10.72
C LEU A 155 -33.03 -51.14 9.26
N ARG A 156 -32.08 -51.14 8.31
CA ARG A 156 -32.42 -51.24 6.87
C ARG A 156 -33.09 -52.57 6.53
N LEU A 157 -32.66 -53.69 7.11
CA LEU A 157 -33.32 -54.99 6.92
C LEU A 157 -34.76 -54.99 7.46
N LEU A 158 -35.02 -54.40 8.63
CA LEU A 158 -36.38 -54.24 9.16
C LEU A 158 -37.26 -53.43 8.21
N CYS A 159 -36.75 -52.34 7.65
CA CYS A 159 -37.48 -51.53 6.66
C CYS A 159 -37.78 -52.31 5.37
N GLU A 160 -36.79 -52.95 4.75
CA GLU A 160 -37.02 -53.72 3.51
C GLU A 160 -37.96 -54.92 3.75
N LEU A 161 -37.93 -55.55 4.93
CA LEU A 161 -38.90 -56.60 5.31
C LEU A 161 -40.33 -56.05 5.48
N TYR A 162 -40.48 -54.84 6.03
CA TYR A 162 -41.79 -54.17 6.11
C TYR A 162 -42.30 -53.80 4.70
N LEU A 163 -41.45 -53.21 3.85
CA LEU A 163 -41.82 -52.82 2.48
C LEU A 163 -42.18 -54.05 1.63
N ALA A 164 -41.45 -55.15 1.78
CA ALA A 164 -41.79 -56.44 1.19
C ALA A 164 -43.04 -57.10 1.80
N GLY A 165 -43.67 -56.56 2.85
CA GLY A 165 -44.90 -57.09 3.44
C GLY A 165 -44.70 -58.37 4.28
N VAL A 166 -43.51 -58.58 4.84
CA VAL A 166 -43.24 -59.72 5.74
C VAL A 166 -43.87 -59.53 7.13
N PHE A 167 -44.14 -58.28 7.52
CA PHE A 167 -44.92 -57.90 8.71
C PHE A 167 -45.58 -56.53 8.50
N ASP A 168 -46.74 -56.31 9.12
CA ASP A 168 -47.57 -55.12 8.91
C ASP A 168 -47.41 -54.03 10.00
N ASP A 169 -46.78 -54.35 11.13
CA ASP A 169 -46.62 -53.42 12.25
C ASP A 169 -45.43 -52.46 12.04
N VAL A 170 -45.73 -51.30 11.44
CA VAL A 170 -44.77 -50.22 11.20
C VAL A 170 -44.27 -49.54 12.49
N GLN A 171 -45.00 -49.67 13.61
CA GLN A 171 -44.66 -48.99 14.87
C GLN A 171 -43.35 -49.52 15.48
N VAL A 172 -42.98 -50.76 15.15
CA VAL A 172 -41.66 -51.31 15.49
C VAL A 172 -40.52 -50.46 14.91
N ILE A 173 -40.67 -49.99 13.67
CA ILE A 173 -39.65 -49.16 12.99
C ILE A 173 -39.74 -47.72 13.49
N ALA A 174 -40.96 -47.17 13.61
CA ALA A 174 -41.18 -45.81 14.11
C ALA A 174 -40.59 -45.62 15.51
N HIS A 175 -40.76 -46.58 16.42
CA HIS A 175 -40.20 -46.51 17.77
C HIS A 175 -38.67 -46.58 17.78
N ILE A 176 -38.04 -47.34 16.87
CA ILE A 176 -36.57 -47.34 16.71
C ILE A 176 -36.10 -45.97 16.19
N ILE A 177 -36.77 -45.40 15.18
CA ILE A 177 -36.46 -44.06 14.66
C ILE A 177 -36.56 -43.01 15.77
N GLN A 178 -37.69 -42.99 16.49
CA GLN A 178 -37.90 -42.09 17.64
C GLN A 178 -36.78 -42.22 18.66
N ARG A 179 -36.38 -43.43 19.03
CA ARG A 179 -35.34 -43.67 20.04
C ARG A 179 -33.94 -43.22 19.59
N VAL A 180 -33.60 -43.39 18.32
CA VAL A 180 -32.32 -42.91 17.75
C VAL A 180 -32.32 -41.39 17.61
N ALA A 181 -33.42 -40.79 17.15
CA ALA A 181 -33.54 -39.35 16.92
C ALA A 181 -33.70 -38.53 18.21
N LYS A 182 -34.51 -39.01 19.17
CA LYS A 182 -34.86 -38.34 20.44
C LYS A 182 -33.99 -38.80 21.62
N ARG A 183 -33.05 -39.72 21.40
CA ARG A 183 -32.05 -40.18 22.38
C ARG A 183 -32.67 -40.75 23.67
N GLU A 184 -33.84 -41.40 23.59
CA GLU A 184 -34.46 -42.02 24.77
C GLU A 184 -33.65 -43.22 25.29
N GLN A 185 -33.21 -43.16 26.55
CA GLN A 185 -32.54 -44.28 27.20
C GLN A 185 -33.53 -45.36 27.69
N PRO A 186 -33.15 -46.65 27.64
CA PRO A 186 -33.99 -47.74 28.11
C PRO A 186 -34.20 -47.69 29.63
N GLY A 187 -35.34 -47.14 30.06
CA GLY A 187 -35.76 -47.12 31.47
C GLY A 187 -36.25 -45.76 31.99
N ALA A 188 -36.14 -44.69 31.20
CA ALA A 188 -36.58 -43.34 31.60
C ALA A 188 -38.12 -43.22 31.66
N LYS A 189 -38.72 -43.62 32.79
CA LYS A 189 -40.14 -43.33 33.08
C LYS A 189 -40.38 -41.82 33.05
N LYS A 190 -41.46 -41.36 32.42
CA LYS A 190 -41.87 -39.94 32.34
C LYS A 190 -42.17 -39.34 33.72
N GLY A 191 -41.12 -38.89 34.41
CA GLY A 191 -41.18 -38.11 35.65
C GLY A 191 -41.26 -36.61 35.31
N ARG A 192 -42.32 -35.95 35.79
CA ARG A 192 -42.60 -34.53 35.50
C ARG A 192 -42.13 -33.65 36.65
N GLY A 193 -41.00 -32.96 36.50
CA GLY A 193 -40.68 -31.78 37.30
C GLY A 193 -39.21 -31.52 37.65
N ASN A 194 -38.85 -30.25 37.56
CA ASN A 194 -37.74 -29.52 38.20
C ASN A 194 -36.30 -29.71 37.70
N MET A 195 -35.53 -28.67 38.03
CA MET A 195 -34.26 -28.24 37.45
C MET A 195 -33.07 -28.68 38.30
N SER A 196 -31.93 -28.99 37.67
CA SER A 196 -30.62 -28.82 38.29
C SER A 196 -29.54 -28.60 37.23
N THR A 197 -28.98 -27.39 37.17
CA THR A 197 -27.69 -27.16 36.53
C THR A 197 -26.59 -27.76 37.41
N SER A 198 -25.78 -28.65 36.85
CA SER A 198 -24.59 -29.20 37.53
C SER A 198 -23.53 -29.58 36.50
N GLY A 199 -22.36 -28.97 36.61
CA GLY A 199 -21.23 -29.23 35.72
C GLY A 199 -20.51 -30.52 36.09
N SER A 200 -20.42 -31.44 35.13
CA SER A 200 -19.45 -32.54 35.13
C SER A 200 -19.27 -33.03 33.69
N ASN A 201 -18.05 -33.52 33.36
CA ASN A 201 -17.63 -33.88 32.00
C ASN A 201 -18.74 -34.51 31.14
N THR A 202 -19.29 -33.73 30.20
CA THR A 202 -20.12 -34.26 29.12
C THR A 202 -19.23 -34.91 28.08
N GLY A 203 -18.69 -36.09 28.42
CA GLY A 203 -18.13 -37.02 27.45
C GLY A 203 -19.16 -37.20 26.33
N SER A 204 -18.75 -36.92 25.10
CA SER A 204 -19.66 -36.65 24.00
C SER A 204 -20.36 -37.95 23.56
N GLN A 205 -21.55 -38.19 24.12
CA GLN A 205 -22.54 -39.11 23.56
C GLN A 205 -23.04 -38.55 22.23
N GLN A 206 -22.23 -38.74 21.19
CA GLN A 206 -22.47 -38.28 19.83
C GLN A 206 -23.78 -38.88 19.31
N LEU A 207 -24.56 -38.06 18.59
CA LEU A 207 -25.68 -38.55 17.81
C LEU A 207 -25.17 -39.55 16.77
N GLU A 208 -25.88 -40.65 16.51
CA GLU A 208 -25.52 -41.58 15.44
C GLU A 208 -25.86 -41.00 14.05
N VAL A 209 -25.28 -39.85 13.70
CA VAL A 209 -25.48 -39.18 12.40
C VAL A 209 -25.24 -40.14 11.22
N PRO A 210 -24.21 -41.02 11.23
CA PRO A 210 -24.02 -41.99 10.15
C PRO A 210 -25.14 -43.05 10.04
N LEU A 211 -25.92 -43.30 11.09
CA LEU A 211 -27.12 -44.17 11.08
C LEU A 211 -28.32 -43.41 10.49
N LEU A 212 -28.55 -42.18 10.92
CA LEU A 212 -29.62 -41.30 10.41
C LEU A 212 -29.44 -41.03 8.90
N VAL A 213 -28.23 -40.65 8.47
CA VAL A 213 -27.88 -40.48 7.05
C VAL A 213 -28.09 -41.77 6.26
N SER A 214 -27.66 -42.92 6.80
CA SER A 214 -27.80 -44.22 6.13
C SER A 214 -29.25 -44.66 5.96
N PHE A 215 -30.14 -44.25 6.87
CA PHE A 215 -31.59 -44.50 6.77
C PHE A 215 -32.22 -43.57 5.73
N ALA A 216 -32.01 -42.24 5.88
CA ALA A 216 -32.61 -41.24 5.00
C ALA A 216 -32.26 -41.50 3.52
N LYS A 217 -30.99 -41.79 3.22
CA LYS A 217 -30.51 -42.11 1.86
C LYS A 217 -30.95 -43.47 1.28
N SER A 218 -31.65 -44.33 2.01
CA SER A 218 -32.02 -45.66 1.50
C SER A 218 -33.48 -46.07 1.66
N VAL A 219 -34.19 -45.51 2.63
CA VAL A 219 -35.63 -45.75 2.88
C VAL A 219 -36.35 -44.46 3.34
N GLY A 220 -35.71 -43.29 3.22
CA GLY A 220 -36.26 -42.00 3.64
C GLY A 220 -37.51 -41.60 2.87
N VAL A 221 -37.55 -41.83 1.56
CA VAL A 221 -38.73 -41.58 0.72
C VAL A 221 -39.94 -42.37 1.25
N ASP A 222 -39.78 -43.67 1.48
CA ASP A 222 -40.82 -44.55 2.01
C ASP A 222 -41.30 -44.12 3.42
N PHE A 223 -40.38 -43.86 4.35
CA PHE A 223 -40.68 -43.72 5.79
C PHE A 223 -40.78 -42.29 6.32
N LEU A 224 -40.30 -41.28 5.58
CA LEU A 224 -40.38 -39.86 5.95
C LEU A 224 -41.30 -39.07 5.00
N GLY A 225 -41.58 -39.59 3.80
CA GLY A 225 -42.43 -38.91 2.81
C GLY A 225 -41.77 -37.69 2.15
N VAL A 226 -40.44 -37.60 2.19
CA VAL A 226 -39.66 -36.49 1.61
C VAL A 226 -38.82 -37.00 0.44
N GLN A 227 -38.84 -36.27 -0.67
CA GLN A 227 -37.96 -36.53 -1.81
C GLN A 227 -36.62 -35.78 -1.65
N PRO A 228 -35.46 -36.44 -1.78
CA PRO A 228 -34.15 -35.78 -1.75
C PRO A 228 -33.98 -34.71 -2.85
N LYS A 229 -33.08 -33.75 -2.64
CA LYS A 229 -32.76 -32.70 -3.63
C LYS A 229 -32.37 -33.29 -4.99
N LYS A 230 -31.57 -34.35 -5.00
CA LYS A 230 -31.19 -35.10 -6.21
C LYS A 230 -32.37 -35.72 -6.98
N PHE A 231 -33.48 -36.05 -6.30
CA PHE A 231 -34.68 -36.53 -6.98
C PHE A 231 -35.44 -35.37 -7.67
N LYS A 232 -35.43 -34.17 -7.07
CA LYS A 232 -35.97 -32.95 -7.70
C LYS A 232 -35.11 -32.45 -8.86
N GLU A 233 -33.79 -32.62 -8.77
CA GLU A 233 -32.87 -32.39 -9.89
C GLU A 233 -33.19 -33.34 -11.05
N LEU A 234 -33.40 -34.64 -10.77
CA LEU A 234 -33.83 -35.64 -11.75
C LEU A 234 -35.20 -35.31 -12.38
N GLU A 235 -36.18 -34.92 -11.56
CA GLU A 235 -37.52 -34.48 -11.96
C GLU A 235 -37.48 -33.28 -12.90
N LYS A 236 -36.57 -32.32 -12.67
CA LYS A 236 -36.35 -31.16 -13.54
C LYS A 236 -35.63 -31.51 -14.85
N ILE A 237 -34.69 -32.46 -14.83
CA ILE A 237 -33.97 -32.91 -16.04
C ILE A 237 -34.87 -33.76 -16.94
N LEU A 238 -35.84 -34.47 -16.37
CA LEU A 238 -36.80 -35.34 -17.08
C LEU A 238 -38.21 -34.73 -17.20
N GLU A 239 -38.34 -33.41 -17.06
CA GLU A 239 -39.63 -32.70 -17.11
C GLU A 239 -40.29 -32.89 -18.49
N GLY A 240 -41.52 -33.45 -18.49
CA GLY A 240 -42.25 -33.82 -19.71
C GLY A 240 -41.91 -35.19 -20.31
N ASN A 241 -41.12 -36.04 -19.64
CA ASN A 241 -40.85 -37.41 -20.09
C ASN A 241 -41.96 -38.39 -19.65
N GLU A 242 -42.64 -39.01 -20.62
CA GLU A 242 -43.74 -39.97 -20.34
C GLU A 242 -43.34 -41.14 -19.43
N GLU A 243 -42.09 -41.61 -19.44
CA GLU A 243 -41.65 -42.75 -18.60
C GLU A 243 -41.40 -42.33 -17.15
N PHE A 244 -41.07 -41.06 -16.93
CA PHE A 244 -40.94 -40.48 -15.59
C PHE A 244 -42.33 -40.22 -14.97
N GLU A 245 -43.26 -39.65 -15.73
CA GLU A 245 -44.66 -39.45 -15.29
C GLU A 245 -45.33 -40.78 -14.91
N LYS A 246 -45.24 -41.80 -15.78
CA LYS A 246 -45.79 -43.15 -15.49
C LYS A 246 -45.14 -43.79 -14.26
N PHE A 247 -43.86 -43.53 -14.01
CA PHE A 247 -43.19 -43.99 -12.79
C PHE A 247 -43.78 -43.29 -11.56
N LEU A 248 -43.96 -41.96 -11.57
CA LEU A 248 -44.59 -41.22 -10.48
C LEU A 248 -46.03 -41.70 -10.20
N GLU A 249 -46.85 -41.88 -11.25
CA GLU A 249 -48.22 -42.41 -11.11
C GLU A 249 -48.27 -43.83 -10.51
N SER A 250 -47.22 -44.64 -10.74
CA SER A 250 -47.13 -46.01 -10.19
C SER A 250 -46.79 -46.06 -8.70
N GLN A 251 -46.27 -44.96 -8.12
CA GLN A 251 -45.84 -44.93 -6.72
C GLN A 251 -47.03 -44.84 -5.78
N THR A 252 -47.24 -45.89 -4.98
CA THR A 252 -48.28 -45.92 -3.93
C THR A 252 -47.62 -45.91 -2.55
N PRO A 253 -48.01 -44.99 -1.64
CA PRO A 253 -47.35 -44.84 -0.34
C PRO A 253 -47.60 -46.07 0.55
N VAL A 254 -46.55 -46.86 0.76
CA VAL A 254 -46.60 -48.11 1.53
C VAL A 254 -46.71 -47.87 3.04
N VAL A 255 -46.13 -46.76 3.54
CA VAL A 255 -46.19 -46.35 4.94
C VAL A 255 -47.37 -45.38 5.15
N PRO A 256 -48.20 -45.54 6.20
CA PRO A 256 -49.26 -44.58 6.51
C PRO A 256 -48.73 -43.16 6.79
N GLN A 257 -49.35 -42.16 6.17
CA GLN A 257 -48.91 -40.75 6.23
C GLN A 257 -48.74 -40.19 7.66
N ASN A 258 -49.56 -40.63 8.61
CA ASN A 258 -49.43 -40.21 10.01
C ASN A 258 -48.12 -40.70 10.64
N VAL A 259 -47.64 -41.88 10.25
CA VAL A 259 -46.36 -42.44 10.70
C VAL A 259 -45.18 -41.80 9.97
N GLN A 260 -45.35 -41.46 8.68
CA GLN A 260 -44.37 -40.66 7.94
C GLN A 260 -44.15 -39.30 8.61
N GLN A 261 -45.24 -38.58 8.93
CA GLN A 261 -45.18 -37.29 9.64
C GLN A 261 -44.55 -37.41 11.04
N GLU A 262 -44.89 -38.45 11.80
CA GLU A 262 -44.30 -38.70 13.13
C GLU A 262 -42.79 -38.99 13.06
N CYS A 263 -42.35 -39.79 12.07
CA CYS A 263 -40.93 -40.05 11.83
C CYS A 263 -40.20 -38.80 11.31
N LEU A 264 -40.81 -38.04 10.41
CA LEU A 264 -40.27 -36.79 9.86
C LEU A 264 -40.09 -35.72 10.95
N SER A 265 -41.06 -35.53 11.86
CA SER A 265 -40.89 -34.64 13.02
C SER A 265 -39.63 -34.98 13.80
N CYS A 266 -39.45 -36.28 14.12
CA CYS A 266 -38.26 -36.73 14.85
C CYS A 266 -36.96 -36.51 14.05
N TYR A 267 -36.98 -36.69 12.73
CA TYR A 267 -35.82 -36.41 11.87
C TYR A 267 -35.49 -34.91 11.76
N LEU A 268 -36.49 -34.03 11.73
CA LEU A 268 -36.28 -32.58 11.72
C LEU A 268 -35.77 -32.07 13.08
N GLU A 269 -36.35 -32.56 14.18
CA GLU A 269 -35.85 -32.32 15.54
C GLU A 269 -34.37 -32.76 15.68
N ALA A 270 -34.02 -33.93 15.13
CA ALA A 270 -32.64 -34.42 15.10
C ALA A 270 -31.73 -33.58 14.19
N TYR A 271 -32.19 -33.18 13.01
CA TYR A 271 -31.44 -32.32 12.08
C TYR A 271 -31.08 -30.98 12.74
N GLU A 272 -32.03 -30.33 13.41
CA GLU A 272 -31.78 -29.07 14.13
C GLU A 272 -30.72 -29.23 15.24
N MET A 273 -30.75 -30.34 16.00
CA MET A 273 -29.72 -30.65 16.99
C MET A 273 -28.35 -30.92 16.37
N ILE A 274 -28.29 -31.58 15.21
CA ILE A 274 -27.04 -31.84 14.48
C ILE A 274 -26.46 -30.53 13.93
N CYS A 275 -27.31 -29.65 13.37
CA CYS A 275 -26.91 -28.33 12.89
C CYS A 275 -26.34 -27.45 14.01
N LYS A 276 -26.95 -27.45 15.20
CA LYS A 276 -26.41 -26.76 16.38
C LYS A 276 -25.07 -27.34 16.85
N PHE A 277 -24.89 -28.66 16.78
CA PHE A 277 -23.61 -29.30 17.08
C PHE A 277 -22.53 -28.99 16.02
N TYR A 278 -22.91 -28.89 14.75
CA TYR A 278 -22.03 -28.49 13.63
C TYR A 278 -21.48 -27.08 13.81
N LEU A 279 -22.35 -26.09 14.08
CA LEU A 279 -21.94 -24.70 14.34
C LEU A 279 -21.07 -24.59 15.60
N ALA A 280 -21.43 -25.30 16.68
CA ALA A 280 -20.60 -25.34 17.89
C ALA A 280 -19.22 -25.99 17.66
N GLN A 281 -19.13 -26.99 16.76
CA GLN A 281 -17.86 -27.62 16.41
C GLN A 281 -17.00 -26.74 15.49
N HIS A 282 -17.62 -25.89 14.66
CA HIS A 282 -16.93 -24.85 13.87
C HIS A 282 -16.26 -23.82 14.77
N ALA A 283 -17.04 -23.18 15.66
CA ALA A 283 -16.51 -22.22 16.63
C ALA A 283 -15.45 -22.83 17.57
N THR A 284 -15.54 -24.14 17.85
CA THR A 284 -14.50 -24.87 18.60
C THR A 284 -13.22 -25.06 17.80
N PHE A 285 -13.31 -25.29 16.48
CA PHE A 285 -12.17 -25.40 15.59
C PHE A 285 -11.44 -24.05 15.45
N LEU A 286 -12.15 -22.98 15.05
CA LEU A 286 -11.60 -21.62 14.94
C LEU A 286 -10.90 -21.16 16.23
N LYS A 287 -11.52 -21.42 17.39
CA LYS A 287 -10.95 -21.09 18.70
C LYS A 287 -9.65 -21.85 19.03
N LEU A 288 -9.45 -23.05 18.48
CA LEU A 288 -8.20 -23.80 18.63
C LEU A 288 -7.13 -23.30 17.66
N ASP A 289 -7.51 -22.88 16.44
CA ASP A 289 -6.59 -22.28 15.47
C ASP A 289 -6.02 -20.96 15.99
N ALA A 290 -6.90 -20.00 16.30
CA ALA A 290 -6.50 -18.68 16.83
C ALA A 290 -5.75 -18.74 18.18
N ARG A 291 -5.86 -19.86 18.92
CA ARG A 291 -5.02 -20.14 20.10
C ARG A 291 -3.61 -20.57 19.68
N ASN A 292 -3.51 -21.45 18.69
CA ASN A 292 -2.26 -22.02 18.21
C ASN A 292 -1.42 -20.95 17.49
N GLU A 293 -2.00 -20.19 16.54
CA GLU A 293 -1.36 -19.03 15.91
C GLU A 293 -0.77 -18.06 16.95
N LYS A 294 -1.57 -17.75 17.98
CA LYS A 294 -1.19 -16.83 19.06
C LYS A 294 -0.09 -17.41 19.95
N GLU A 295 0.01 -18.73 20.09
CA GLU A 295 1.15 -19.36 20.76
C GLU A 295 2.41 -19.28 19.89
N GLU A 296 2.30 -19.57 18.59
CA GLU A 296 3.39 -19.50 17.61
C GLU A 296 3.98 -18.09 17.53
N ALA A 297 3.17 -17.07 17.28
CA ALA A 297 3.60 -15.67 17.22
C ALA A 297 4.21 -15.14 18.54
N ASN A 298 3.92 -15.79 19.69
CA ASN A 298 4.48 -15.41 20.97
C ASN A 298 5.75 -16.19 21.37
N ARG A 299 5.94 -17.41 20.88
CA ARG A 299 7.02 -18.32 21.30
C ARG A 299 7.99 -18.72 20.20
N GLY A 300 7.58 -18.71 18.94
CA GLY A 300 8.28 -19.31 17.80
C GLY A 300 7.96 -20.79 17.57
N GLU A 301 7.10 -21.39 18.40
CA GLU A 301 6.68 -22.79 18.29
C GLU A 301 5.32 -23.03 18.99
N VAL A 302 4.54 -23.98 18.47
CA VAL A 302 3.30 -24.51 19.08
C VAL A 302 3.57 -25.89 19.65
N THR A 303 2.96 -26.24 20.79
CA THR A 303 3.14 -27.58 21.39
C THR A 303 2.51 -28.70 20.55
N GLU A 304 3.15 -29.87 20.48
CA GLU A 304 2.63 -31.04 19.74
C GLU A 304 1.20 -31.44 20.18
N GLU A 305 0.89 -31.26 21.46
CA GLU A 305 -0.44 -31.54 22.03
C GLU A 305 -1.50 -30.59 21.44
N HIS A 306 -1.21 -29.28 21.39
CA HIS A 306 -2.10 -28.27 20.78
C HIS A 306 -2.26 -28.45 19.27
N VAL A 307 -1.20 -28.85 18.55
CA VAL A 307 -1.26 -29.17 17.11
C VAL A 307 -2.14 -30.42 16.87
N GLN A 308 -1.99 -31.46 17.69
CA GLN A 308 -2.78 -32.68 17.56
C GLN A 308 -4.24 -32.48 18.01
N GLU A 309 -4.52 -31.58 18.96
CA GLU A 309 -5.87 -31.17 19.37
C GLU A 309 -6.62 -30.47 18.22
N LEU A 310 -6.01 -29.44 17.62
CA LEU A 310 -6.53 -28.74 16.44
C LEU A 310 -6.81 -29.71 15.29
N LYS A 311 -5.84 -30.59 14.98
CA LYS A 311 -5.96 -31.61 13.94
C LYS A 311 -7.09 -32.60 14.21
N ASN A 312 -7.35 -32.95 15.48
CA ASN A 312 -8.50 -33.76 15.86
C ASN A 312 -9.84 -33.01 15.66
N ALA A 313 -9.86 -31.68 15.86
CA ALA A 313 -11.03 -30.83 15.66
C ALA A 313 -11.38 -30.64 14.17
N LYS A 314 -10.42 -30.26 13.29
CA LYS A 314 -10.64 -30.12 11.82
C LYS A 314 -11.18 -31.44 11.23
N LEU A 315 -10.56 -32.56 11.58
CA LEU A 315 -10.95 -33.93 11.17
C LEU A 315 -12.24 -34.49 11.83
N LEU A 316 -12.80 -33.80 12.84
CA LEU A 316 -14.15 -34.06 13.36
C LEU A 316 -15.19 -33.19 12.63
N PHE A 317 -14.85 -31.91 12.40
CA PHE A 317 -15.67 -30.96 11.65
C PHE A 317 -15.93 -31.42 10.21
N GLU A 318 -14.91 -31.77 9.42
CA GLU A 318 -15.03 -32.29 8.03
C GLU A 318 -16.03 -33.46 7.92
N LYS A 319 -15.96 -34.42 8.86
CA LYS A 319 -16.83 -35.59 8.90
C LYS A 319 -18.26 -35.23 9.26
N LEU A 320 -18.42 -34.25 10.16
CA LEU A 320 -19.72 -33.73 10.54
C LEU A 320 -20.35 -32.97 9.38
N GLN A 321 -19.61 -32.08 8.71
CA GLN A 321 -19.99 -31.37 7.49
C GLN A 321 -20.46 -32.33 6.39
N THR A 322 -19.63 -33.33 6.05
CA THR A 322 -19.98 -34.40 5.09
C THR A 322 -21.31 -35.11 5.45
N SER A 323 -21.56 -35.27 6.75
CA SER A 323 -22.77 -35.93 7.27
C SER A 323 -23.99 -34.99 7.31
N VAL A 324 -23.82 -33.70 7.64
CA VAL A 324 -24.85 -32.66 7.60
C VAL A 324 -25.30 -32.45 6.16
N ASN A 325 -24.36 -32.24 5.23
CA ASN A 325 -24.66 -32.06 3.81
C ASN A 325 -25.40 -33.29 3.24
N SER A 326 -24.98 -34.50 3.64
CA SER A 326 -25.67 -35.75 3.28
C SER A 326 -27.07 -35.91 3.92
N LEU A 327 -27.35 -35.25 5.04
CA LEU A 327 -28.67 -35.31 5.68
C LEU A 327 -29.60 -34.20 5.13
N ALA A 328 -29.04 -33.03 4.81
CA ALA A 328 -29.72 -31.91 4.17
C ALA A 328 -30.21 -32.27 2.75
N ASP A 329 -29.34 -32.88 1.94
CA ASP A 329 -29.63 -33.52 0.64
C ASP A 329 -30.83 -34.48 0.72
N ALA A 330 -30.83 -35.37 1.73
CA ALA A 330 -31.85 -36.41 1.89
C ALA A 330 -33.15 -35.96 2.58
N LEU A 331 -33.17 -34.79 3.23
CA LEU A 331 -34.35 -34.21 3.90
C LEU A 331 -34.92 -32.97 3.20
N ASP A 332 -34.40 -32.63 2.01
CA ASP A 332 -34.71 -31.40 1.28
C ASP A 332 -34.62 -30.15 2.17
N ARG A 333 -33.44 -29.98 2.78
CA ARG A 333 -33.11 -28.82 3.63
C ARG A 333 -31.82 -28.16 3.17
N ASP A 334 -31.67 -26.92 3.60
CA ASP A 334 -30.44 -26.18 3.44
C ASP A 334 -29.54 -26.41 4.66
N VAL A 335 -28.24 -26.46 4.39
CA VAL A 335 -27.20 -26.53 5.41
C VAL A 335 -27.16 -25.15 6.09
N PRO A 336 -27.08 -25.05 7.43
CA PRO A 336 -26.90 -23.76 8.07
C PRO A 336 -25.62 -23.11 7.54
N PRO A 337 -25.63 -21.81 7.16
CA PRO A 337 -24.41 -21.12 6.81
C PRO A 337 -23.44 -21.18 7.99
N LEU A 338 -22.15 -21.30 7.69
CA LEU A 338 -21.13 -21.03 8.69
C LEU A 338 -21.17 -19.54 9.03
N PRO A 339 -20.96 -19.14 10.29
CA PRO A 339 -20.74 -17.74 10.60
C PRO A 339 -19.41 -17.34 9.95
N VAL A 340 -19.51 -16.59 8.86
CA VAL A 340 -18.55 -15.52 8.63
C VAL A 340 -18.94 -14.48 9.69
N GLU A 341 -18.01 -14.29 10.60
CA GLU A 341 -17.96 -13.25 11.62
C GLU A 341 -17.78 -11.85 10.88
N GLU A 342 -17.85 -10.63 11.47
CA GLU A 342 -17.52 -9.32 10.80
C GLU A 342 -16.46 -8.49 11.63
N LYS A 343 -15.18 -8.38 11.20
CA LYS A 343 -14.09 -7.73 11.98
C LYS A 343 -14.21 -6.23 11.91
N ASP A 344 -15.02 -5.71 12.82
CA ASP A 344 -14.72 -4.46 13.49
C ASP A 344 -13.23 -4.51 13.92
N ASP A 345 -12.46 -3.54 13.45
CA ASP A 345 -11.00 -3.57 13.42
C ASP A 345 -10.39 -2.83 14.61
N GLY A 346 -11.19 -2.59 15.65
CA GLY A 346 -10.86 -1.78 16.82
C GLY A 346 -10.56 -0.32 16.47
N SER A 347 -10.86 0.08 15.23
CA SER A 347 -10.24 1.20 14.53
C SER A 347 -11.06 2.48 14.65
N GLY A 348 -11.12 3.00 15.88
CA GLY A 348 -11.79 4.27 16.19
C GLY A 348 -11.13 5.49 15.52
N ASN A 349 -11.47 5.74 14.25
CA ASN A 349 -11.04 6.87 13.42
C ASN A 349 -9.51 7.04 13.24
N GLY A 350 -8.88 6.17 12.44
CA GLY A 350 -7.53 6.43 11.93
C GLY A 350 -6.95 5.25 11.16
N SER A 351 -6.96 5.32 9.83
CA SER A 351 -6.45 4.24 8.98
C SER A 351 -4.93 4.08 9.14
N ILE A 352 -4.53 3.09 9.94
CA ILE A 352 -3.23 2.44 9.89
C ILE A 352 -3.52 0.96 9.68
N LEU A 353 -3.30 0.49 8.45
CA LEU A 353 -3.49 -0.91 8.10
C LEU A 353 -2.50 -1.79 8.88
N VAL A 354 -3.01 -2.53 9.86
CA VAL A 354 -2.27 -3.59 10.56
C VAL A 354 -1.88 -4.64 9.53
N TRP A 355 -0.59 -4.97 9.45
CA TRP A 355 -0.07 -5.84 8.40
C TRP A 355 -0.34 -7.30 8.75
N GLU A 356 -1.08 -7.99 7.88
CA GLU A 356 -1.54 -9.36 8.10
C GLU A 356 -0.64 -10.43 7.47
N GLY A 357 0.26 -10.05 6.55
CA GLY A 357 1.33 -10.93 6.06
C GLY A 357 0.95 -11.88 4.92
N GLY A 358 0.36 -11.37 3.83
CA GLY A 358 0.19 -12.10 2.57
C GLY A 358 0.80 -11.33 1.39
N ASP A 359 1.46 -12.02 0.46
CA ASP A 359 2.06 -11.42 -0.76
C ASP A 359 1.01 -11.31 -1.90
N GLY A 360 -0.19 -10.85 -1.53
CA GLY A 360 -1.43 -10.88 -2.31
C GLY A 360 -1.61 -9.69 -3.25
N ALA A 361 -1.17 -9.84 -4.50
CA ALA A 361 -1.64 -9.14 -5.71
C ALA A 361 -2.09 -7.65 -5.57
N GLY A 362 -1.12 -6.73 -5.60
CA GLY A 362 -1.29 -5.46 -6.34
C GLY A 362 -2.09 -4.33 -5.67
N ARG A 363 -1.85 -4.05 -4.39
CA ARG A 363 -2.21 -2.74 -3.78
C ARG A 363 -1.01 -1.79 -3.77
N GLU A 364 -1.27 -0.49 -3.71
CA GLU A 364 -0.24 0.57 -3.73
C GLU A 364 0.75 0.40 -2.56
N LEU A 365 2.05 0.67 -2.79
CA LEU A 365 3.12 0.40 -1.82
C LEU A 365 2.79 1.02 -0.45
N SER A 366 2.43 0.17 0.50
CA SER A 366 1.79 0.59 1.75
C SER A 366 2.82 1.23 2.67
N ARG A 367 2.79 2.57 2.73
CA ARG A 367 3.66 3.41 3.59
C ARG A 367 3.52 3.15 5.10
N ASP A 368 2.56 2.31 5.51
CA ASP A 368 2.34 1.86 6.90
C ASP A 368 2.65 0.37 7.14
N GLY A 369 3.18 -0.37 6.15
CA GLY A 369 3.68 -1.74 6.35
C GLY A 369 4.88 -1.81 7.32
N PRO A 370 5.28 -2.99 7.83
CA PRO A 370 6.23 -3.13 8.94
C PRO A 370 7.69 -2.73 8.61
N PHE A 371 8.00 -2.48 7.34
CA PHE A 371 9.28 -2.02 6.82
C PHE A 371 9.10 -0.69 6.08
N ASP A 372 10.16 0.12 6.00
CA ASP A 372 10.05 1.52 5.55
C ASP A 372 10.02 1.66 4.02
N ASP A 373 10.63 0.69 3.31
CA ASP A 373 10.57 0.53 1.87
C ASP A 373 10.65 -0.95 1.45
N GLU A 374 10.43 -1.22 0.16
CA GLU A 374 10.42 -2.56 -0.42
C GLU A 374 11.83 -3.21 -0.41
N ALA A 375 12.89 -2.41 -0.51
CA ALA A 375 14.27 -2.90 -0.40
C ALA A 375 14.56 -3.45 1.00
N THR A 376 14.04 -2.78 2.04
CA THR A 376 14.08 -3.23 3.42
C THR A 376 13.22 -4.48 3.61
N ARG A 377 11.99 -4.52 3.09
CA ARG A 377 11.13 -5.74 3.14
C ARG A 377 11.85 -6.96 2.56
N SER A 378 12.37 -6.84 1.34
CA SER A 378 13.15 -7.87 0.65
C SER A 378 14.43 -8.29 1.42
N PHE A 379 15.00 -7.44 2.27
CA PHE A 379 16.15 -7.84 3.09
C PHE A 379 15.78 -8.79 4.25
N TYR A 380 14.57 -8.67 4.82
CA TYR A 380 14.13 -9.53 5.92
C TYR A 380 13.30 -10.74 5.48
N GLU A 381 12.52 -10.63 4.40
CA GLU A 381 11.54 -11.66 3.98
C GLU A 381 12.05 -12.57 2.85
N ASP A 382 12.69 -12.03 1.81
CA ASP A 382 13.29 -12.81 0.71
C ASP A 382 14.61 -13.46 1.16
N LEU A 383 14.50 -14.64 1.77
CA LEU A 383 15.61 -15.51 2.21
C LEU A 383 15.84 -16.66 1.20
N PRO A 384 17.10 -16.96 0.82
CA PRO A 384 17.40 -17.93 -0.23
C PRO A 384 17.18 -19.37 0.23
N ASP A 385 16.60 -20.23 -0.61
CA ASP A 385 16.37 -21.63 -0.27
C ASP A 385 17.65 -22.48 -0.37
N LEU A 386 18.26 -22.73 0.79
CA LEU A 386 19.41 -23.61 0.92
C LEU A 386 19.14 -25.07 0.53
N LEU A 387 17.87 -25.54 0.53
CA LEU A 387 17.52 -26.90 0.08
C LEU A 387 17.56 -27.06 -1.44
N GLU A 388 17.55 -25.95 -2.19
CA GLU A 388 17.75 -25.95 -3.64
C GLU A 388 19.19 -25.62 -4.02
N LEU A 389 19.81 -24.66 -3.32
CA LEU A 389 21.17 -24.20 -3.58
C LEU A 389 22.26 -25.16 -3.12
N VAL A 390 21.98 -26.08 -2.17
CA VAL A 390 22.96 -27.00 -1.60
C VAL A 390 22.44 -28.44 -1.57
N PRO A 391 23.16 -29.43 -2.12
CA PRO A 391 22.74 -30.83 -2.08
C PRO A 391 22.57 -31.34 -0.63
N ALA A 392 21.45 -32.01 -0.35
CA ALA A 392 21.09 -32.51 0.99
C ALA A 392 22.18 -33.33 1.71
N VAL A 393 23.02 -34.05 0.97
CA VAL A 393 24.18 -34.81 1.50
C VAL A 393 25.19 -33.88 2.20
N VAL A 394 25.39 -32.67 1.70
CA VAL A 394 26.27 -31.64 2.29
C VAL A 394 25.63 -31.03 3.54
N LEU A 395 24.30 -30.91 3.55
CA LEU A 395 23.52 -30.38 4.67
C LEU A 395 23.46 -31.36 5.86
N GLY A 396 23.80 -32.63 5.65
CA GLY A 396 23.67 -33.69 6.66
C GLY A 396 22.22 -34.16 6.87
N LEU A 397 21.38 -33.99 5.84
CA LEU A 397 19.98 -34.38 5.83
C LEU A 397 19.81 -35.72 5.10
N THR A 398 18.95 -36.59 5.62
CA THR A 398 18.45 -37.76 4.90
C THR A 398 17.33 -37.37 3.95
N GLU A 399 17.00 -38.21 2.96
CA GLU A 399 15.86 -37.98 2.05
C GLU A 399 14.53 -37.82 2.81
N ALA A 400 14.39 -38.47 3.96
CA ALA A 400 13.24 -38.31 4.86
C ALA A 400 13.24 -36.92 5.55
N ASP A 401 14.39 -36.46 6.06
CA ASP A 401 14.51 -35.12 6.66
C ASP A 401 14.22 -34.02 5.63
N VAL A 402 14.65 -34.20 4.38
CA VAL A 402 14.37 -33.25 3.29
C VAL A 402 12.88 -33.21 2.97
N ALA A 403 12.22 -34.38 2.90
CA ALA A 403 10.78 -34.45 2.70
C ALA A 403 10.00 -33.84 3.88
N GLU A 404 10.48 -33.99 5.11
CA GLU A 404 9.88 -33.39 6.32
C GLU A 404 10.08 -31.87 6.36
N LEU A 405 11.27 -31.36 6.03
CA LEU A 405 11.54 -29.92 5.95
C LEU A 405 10.79 -29.25 4.79
N LYS A 406 10.76 -29.86 3.61
CA LYS A 406 9.93 -29.37 2.49
C LYS A 406 8.45 -29.36 2.86
N LYS A 407 7.95 -30.44 3.46
CA LYS A 407 6.57 -30.49 3.95
C LYS A 407 6.27 -29.45 5.02
N LYS A 408 7.19 -29.18 5.95
CA LYS A 408 7.03 -28.12 6.96
C LYS A 408 6.93 -26.74 6.31
N LYS A 409 7.74 -26.48 5.27
CA LYS A 409 7.71 -25.25 4.48
C LYS A 409 6.43 -25.13 3.63
N GLU A 410 6.00 -26.22 3.00
CA GLU A 410 4.71 -26.32 2.29
C GLU A 410 3.52 -26.06 3.23
N THR A 411 3.53 -26.57 4.47
CA THR A 411 2.47 -26.28 5.45
C THR A 411 2.52 -24.87 6.03
N ALA A 412 3.67 -24.19 5.99
CA ALA A 412 3.76 -22.78 6.38
C ALA A 412 3.18 -21.89 5.26
N ALA A 413 3.63 -22.08 4.02
CA ALA A 413 3.11 -21.34 2.86
C ALA A 413 1.60 -21.58 2.64
N ALA A 414 1.11 -22.81 2.83
CA ALA A 414 -0.33 -23.10 2.73
C ALA A 414 -1.16 -22.51 3.88
N ALA A 415 -0.55 -22.20 5.04
CA ALA A 415 -1.20 -21.45 6.10
C ALA A 415 -1.22 -19.93 5.82
N GLU A 416 -0.26 -19.43 5.03
CA GLU A 416 -0.26 -18.06 4.52
C GLU A 416 -1.28 -17.90 3.35
N GLU A 417 -1.58 -18.95 2.57
CA GLU A 417 -2.64 -18.94 1.51
C GLU A 417 -4.07 -19.26 2.02
N GLU A 418 -4.29 -20.20 2.96
CA GLU A 418 -5.66 -20.52 3.45
C GLU A 418 -6.29 -19.37 4.29
N ALA A 419 -5.56 -18.28 4.57
CA ALA A 419 -6.00 -17.16 5.40
C ALA A 419 -6.89 -16.12 4.67
N GLU A 420 -6.90 -16.06 3.34
CA GLU A 420 -7.47 -14.92 2.59
C GLU A 420 -9.02 -14.87 2.46
N THR A 421 -9.80 -15.79 3.08
CA THR A 421 -11.25 -15.94 2.77
C THR A 421 -12.26 -15.82 3.91
N GLU A 422 -11.88 -15.93 5.19
CA GLU A 422 -12.82 -15.85 6.33
C GLU A 422 -12.21 -15.10 7.54
N ILE A 423 -11.65 -13.90 7.33
CA ILE A 423 -11.01 -13.14 8.43
C ILE A 423 -12.00 -12.25 9.18
N GLU A 424 -13.16 -12.82 9.53
CA GLU A 424 -14.20 -12.26 10.43
C GLU A 424 -13.87 -12.39 11.99
N GLU A 425 -14.27 -11.83 13.19
CA GLU A 425 -14.98 -10.70 13.92
C GLU A 425 -14.13 -10.30 15.18
N GLU A 426 -14.61 -9.39 16.04
CA GLU A 426 -14.05 -9.12 17.39
C GLU A 426 -14.43 -10.21 18.45
N VAL A 427 -13.81 -10.38 19.64
CA VAL A 427 -13.38 -9.48 20.75
C VAL A 427 -14.53 -8.63 21.36
N LEU A 428 -14.48 -7.93 22.51
CA LEU A 428 -13.42 -7.60 23.50
C LEU A 428 -14.05 -7.47 24.92
N THR A 429 -13.40 -7.92 26.03
CA THR A 429 -13.72 -7.40 27.40
C THR A 429 -12.68 -7.71 28.51
N ASN A 430 -11.87 -6.68 28.82
CA ASN A 430 -11.37 -6.18 30.13
C ASN A 430 -11.24 -7.05 31.41
N ALA A 431 -10.03 -7.00 32.01
CA ALA A 431 -9.68 -6.56 33.39
C ALA A 431 -10.20 -7.37 34.63
N ASP A 432 -9.57 -7.38 35.82
CA ASP A 432 -8.39 -6.73 36.46
C ASP A 432 -7.67 -7.76 37.38
N ASP A 433 -6.45 -7.47 37.89
CA ASP A 433 -6.09 -7.43 39.34
C ASP A 433 -4.60 -7.03 39.54
N ASP A 434 -4.22 -6.50 40.71
CA ASP A 434 -2.91 -5.86 40.95
C ASP A 434 -2.21 -6.28 42.27
N GLY A 435 -0.87 -6.33 42.20
CA GLY A 435 0.12 -6.25 43.29
C GLY A 435 -0.07 -6.97 44.62
N LYS A 436 0.79 -7.97 44.89
CA LYS A 436 1.46 -8.03 46.21
C LYS A 436 2.81 -8.76 46.26
N ASP A 437 3.83 -8.07 46.76
CA ASP A 437 5.03 -8.67 47.36
C ASP A 437 4.78 -9.04 48.83
N ASP A 438 5.42 -10.12 49.30
CA ASP A 438 6.04 -10.22 50.63
C ASP A 438 7.01 -11.43 50.62
N ALA A 439 8.04 -11.42 51.48
CA ALA A 439 9.16 -12.37 51.40
C ALA A 439 9.51 -13.01 52.75
N ASP A 440 9.87 -14.31 52.72
CA ASP A 440 10.63 -15.05 53.74
C ASP A 440 10.98 -16.46 53.17
N ASP A 441 11.92 -17.25 53.69
CA ASP A 441 13.39 -17.10 53.75
C ASP A 441 13.98 -18.53 53.96
N THR A 442 15.30 -18.70 53.86
CA THR A 442 16.09 -19.91 54.19
C THR A 442 15.91 -21.12 53.24
N THR A 443 16.94 -21.95 52.96
CA THR A 443 18.08 -22.36 53.79
C THR A 443 19.39 -22.56 53.00
N LEU A 444 20.50 -22.15 53.63
CA LEU A 444 21.87 -22.74 53.60
C LEU A 444 22.58 -22.89 52.22
N GLU A 445 23.69 -22.19 51.94
CA GLU A 445 25.03 -22.34 52.56
C GLU A 445 25.55 -23.79 52.42
N ASP A 446 26.60 -24.11 51.66
CA ASP A 446 27.95 -23.54 51.78
C ASP A 446 28.89 -23.97 50.63
N LEU A 447 29.77 -23.08 50.16
CA LEU A 447 31.19 -23.37 49.84
C LEU A 447 31.90 -22.08 49.39
N GLU A 448 32.88 -21.63 50.17
CA GLU A 448 33.42 -20.27 50.06
C GLU A 448 34.38 -20.01 48.89
N THR A 449 34.23 -18.79 48.38
CA THR A 449 35.15 -17.90 47.66
C THR A 449 36.65 -18.28 47.53
N LYS A 450 37.24 -17.80 46.42
CA LYS A 450 38.36 -16.86 46.57
C LYS A 450 38.39 -15.78 45.49
N ASP A 451 38.84 -14.61 45.92
CA ASP A 451 38.88 -13.36 45.14
C ASP A 451 39.87 -13.41 43.96
N SER A 452 39.71 -12.51 43.00
CA SER A 452 40.63 -12.25 41.90
C SER A 452 40.85 -10.75 41.75
N THR A 453 41.65 -10.20 42.67
CA THR A 453 42.04 -8.79 42.69
C THR A 453 42.98 -8.45 41.53
N VAL A 454 42.91 -7.19 41.06
CA VAL A 454 43.59 -6.70 39.84
C VAL A 454 45.11 -6.59 40.01
N ILE A 455 45.86 -6.98 38.98
CA ILE A 455 47.23 -6.51 38.68
C ILE A 455 47.52 -6.64 37.16
N HIS A 456 48.32 -5.73 36.61
CA HIS A 456 48.81 -5.74 35.22
C HIS A 456 49.87 -6.84 34.98
N PRO A 457 50.13 -7.18 33.71
CA PRO A 457 51.53 -7.26 33.28
C PRO A 457 51.81 -6.57 31.94
N GLU A 458 53.00 -5.97 31.85
CA GLU A 458 53.71 -5.66 30.61
C GLU A 458 54.85 -6.68 30.42
N GLU A 459 55.17 -6.98 29.15
CA GLU A 459 56.48 -7.37 28.57
C GLU A 459 57.34 -8.58 29.07
N GLU A 460 57.94 -9.21 28.05
CA GLU A 460 59.22 -9.95 27.97
C GLU A 460 59.48 -11.38 28.53
N GLU A 461 60.48 -11.97 27.87
CA GLU A 461 60.96 -13.37 27.77
C GLU A 461 61.33 -14.09 29.11
N SER A 462 61.34 -15.44 29.24
CA SER A 462 62.29 -16.31 28.54
C SER A 462 62.31 -17.81 29.01
N LYS A 463 62.61 -18.71 28.05
CA LYS A 463 63.43 -19.95 28.12
C LYS A 463 63.31 -20.96 29.29
N ALA A 464 62.77 -22.15 28.98
CA ALA A 464 63.41 -23.47 29.18
C ALA A 464 62.73 -24.51 28.24
N LYS A 465 63.33 -24.94 27.12
CA LYS A 465 64.40 -25.95 26.89
C LYS A 465 63.95 -27.43 26.95
N GLU A 466 63.91 -28.06 25.77
CA GLU A 466 64.56 -29.31 25.32
C GLU A 466 64.80 -30.43 26.37
N ASP A 467 64.48 -31.71 26.09
CA ASP A 467 65.36 -32.55 25.26
C ASP A 467 64.68 -33.74 24.52
N THR A 468 64.89 -33.75 23.19
CA THR A 468 65.28 -34.86 22.28
C THR A 468 64.80 -36.31 22.46
N SER A 469 64.22 -36.85 21.39
CA SER A 469 64.68 -38.11 20.76
C SER A 469 64.51 -38.01 19.23
N ASP A 470 65.53 -38.40 18.46
CA ASP A 470 65.70 -38.05 17.04
C ASP A 470 65.44 -39.21 16.05
N ALA A 471 65.39 -38.88 14.75
CA ALA A 471 65.14 -39.72 13.58
C ALA A 471 63.67 -40.23 13.43
N SER A 472 63.08 -40.26 12.23
CA SER A 472 63.66 -40.20 10.88
C SER A 472 62.78 -39.41 9.91
N ALA A 473 63.37 -38.89 8.83
CA ALA A 473 62.62 -38.26 7.75
C ALA A 473 61.98 -39.33 6.84
N ASP A 474 60.69 -39.19 6.55
CA ASP A 474 60.07 -39.81 5.38
C ASP A 474 58.91 -38.95 4.85
N THR A 475 58.62 -39.06 3.55
CA THR A 475 57.72 -38.13 2.84
C THR A 475 56.26 -38.55 2.87
N SER A 476 55.40 -37.75 3.52
CA SER A 476 53.96 -37.72 3.23
C SER A 476 53.36 -36.33 3.48
N SER A 477 52.83 -35.69 2.44
CA SER A 477 52.03 -34.47 2.54
C SER A 477 50.60 -34.80 2.99
N THR A 478 50.11 -34.15 4.05
CA THR A 478 48.75 -34.34 4.59
C THR A 478 47.94 -33.03 4.57
N PRO A 479 46.62 -33.05 4.30
CA PRO A 479 45.90 -31.83 3.89
C PRO A 479 45.39 -30.92 5.03
N SER A 480 45.58 -31.29 6.29
CA SER A 480 44.86 -30.70 7.44
C SER A 480 45.01 -29.19 7.59
N ASN A 481 46.22 -28.65 7.37
CA ASN A 481 46.46 -27.21 7.50
C ASN A 481 45.66 -26.39 6.47
N SER A 482 45.40 -26.94 5.28
CA SER A 482 44.62 -26.24 4.25
C SER A 482 43.18 -26.02 4.71
N TYR A 483 42.54 -27.02 5.32
CA TYR A 483 41.17 -26.89 5.82
C TYR A 483 41.06 -25.89 6.98
N HIS A 484 42.03 -25.87 7.89
CA HIS A 484 42.07 -24.85 8.96
C HIS A 484 42.24 -23.45 8.39
N HIS A 485 43.19 -23.22 7.47
CA HIS A 485 43.34 -21.91 6.83
C HIS A 485 42.12 -21.50 5.99
N GLN A 486 41.39 -22.43 5.37
CA GLN A 486 40.13 -22.16 4.67
C GLN A 486 39.00 -21.75 5.64
N LEU A 487 38.93 -22.35 6.83
CA LEU A 487 38.00 -21.93 7.89
C LEU A 487 38.37 -20.55 8.44
N ASP A 488 39.66 -20.30 8.71
CA ASP A 488 40.14 -19.02 9.22
C ASP A 488 39.90 -17.89 8.20
N ALA A 489 40.12 -18.15 6.91
CA ALA A 489 39.78 -17.23 5.83
C ALA A 489 38.27 -16.97 5.72
N TYR A 490 37.43 -18.01 5.85
CA TYR A 490 35.96 -17.83 5.91
C TYR A 490 35.55 -16.93 7.08
N PHE A 491 36.04 -17.19 8.29
CA PHE A 491 35.69 -16.37 9.45
C PHE A 491 36.23 -14.93 9.37
N ALA A 492 37.37 -14.70 8.72
CA ALA A 492 37.85 -13.35 8.40
C ALA A 492 36.93 -12.64 7.39
N SER A 493 36.45 -13.35 6.35
CA SER A 493 35.54 -12.78 5.35
C SER A 493 34.15 -12.40 5.89
N LEU A 494 33.81 -12.78 7.12
CA LEU A 494 32.59 -12.31 7.78
C LEU A 494 32.64 -10.82 8.13
N GLU A 495 33.83 -10.26 8.37
CA GLU A 495 34.00 -8.83 8.65
C GLU A 495 33.65 -7.95 7.41
N ASP A 496 33.62 -8.55 6.22
CA ASP A 496 33.27 -7.95 4.93
C ASP A 496 31.78 -8.13 4.52
N LEU A 497 30.90 -8.60 5.41
CA LEU A 497 29.47 -8.80 5.12
C LEU A 497 28.65 -7.50 5.11
N VAL A 498 28.77 -6.75 4.01
CA VAL A 498 28.13 -5.44 3.80
C VAL A 498 26.99 -5.44 2.77
N ASN A 499 26.55 -6.60 2.27
CA ASN A 499 25.36 -6.69 1.41
C ASN A 499 24.67 -8.08 1.47
N ARG A 500 23.45 -8.13 0.91
CA ARG A 500 22.58 -9.31 0.83
C ARG A 500 23.29 -10.51 0.18
N ASP A 501 23.76 -10.33 -1.05
CA ASP A 501 24.52 -11.30 -1.83
C ASP A 501 25.66 -11.99 -1.09
N ARG A 502 26.46 -11.24 -0.32
CA ARG A 502 27.59 -11.79 0.44
C ARG A 502 27.10 -12.63 1.61
N CYS A 503 26.02 -12.25 2.28
CA CYS A 503 25.44 -13.05 3.37
C CYS A 503 24.91 -14.38 2.84
N ASP A 504 24.21 -14.34 1.70
CA ASP A 504 23.59 -15.51 1.09
C ASP A 504 24.66 -16.47 0.52
N LYS A 505 25.71 -15.92 -0.11
CA LYS A 505 26.92 -16.67 -0.51
C LYS A 505 27.65 -17.26 0.71
N ALA A 506 27.79 -16.51 1.80
CA ALA A 506 28.40 -17.00 3.03
C ALA A 506 27.59 -18.13 3.70
N ALA A 507 26.26 -18.07 3.66
CA ALA A 507 25.40 -19.16 4.13
C ALA A 507 25.62 -20.45 3.33
N VAL A 508 25.58 -20.36 2.00
CA VAL A 508 25.91 -21.48 1.09
C VAL A 508 27.33 -22.01 1.37
N GLU A 509 28.31 -21.12 1.49
CA GLU A 509 29.71 -21.48 1.79
C GLU A 509 29.90 -22.12 3.17
N PHE A 510 29.10 -21.75 4.18
CA PHE A 510 29.12 -22.38 5.49
C PHE A 510 28.58 -23.81 5.46
N CYS A 511 27.58 -24.09 4.62
CA CYS A 511 27.02 -25.43 4.46
C CYS A 511 28.08 -26.47 4.03
N TYR A 512 28.99 -26.12 3.12
CA TYR A 512 30.12 -26.98 2.74
C TYR A 512 31.20 -27.14 3.83
N ARG A 513 31.13 -26.36 4.91
CA ARG A 513 32.07 -26.35 6.05
C ARG A 513 31.37 -26.68 7.39
N ASN A 514 30.20 -27.30 7.30
CA ASN A 514 29.24 -27.50 8.38
C ASN A 514 29.68 -28.63 9.35
N SER A 515 29.87 -28.29 10.62
CA SER A 515 30.17 -29.24 11.70
C SER A 515 29.78 -28.64 13.05
N LYS A 516 29.56 -29.47 14.08
CA LYS A 516 29.25 -28.98 15.44
C LYS A 516 30.31 -28.00 15.97
N ALA A 517 31.59 -28.25 15.69
CA ALA A 517 32.68 -27.36 16.09
C ALA A 517 32.70 -26.03 15.31
N THR A 518 32.36 -26.04 14.01
CA THR A 518 32.28 -24.81 13.20
C THR A 518 31.02 -24.01 13.47
N ARG A 519 29.90 -24.64 13.87
CA ARG A 519 28.69 -23.96 14.38
C ARG A 519 28.98 -23.18 15.67
N SER A 520 29.51 -23.84 16.70
CA SER A 520 29.88 -23.15 17.94
C SER A 520 31.04 -22.15 17.77
N ARG A 521 31.83 -22.23 16.69
CA ARG A 521 32.78 -21.17 16.31
C ARG A 521 32.05 -19.99 15.65
N LEU A 522 31.15 -20.23 14.70
CA LEU A 522 30.31 -19.22 14.06
C LEU A 522 29.52 -18.43 15.09
N VAL A 523 28.76 -19.10 15.96
CA VAL A 523 27.96 -18.45 17.02
C VAL A 523 28.82 -17.55 17.93
N LYS A 524 30.07 -17.94 18.22
CA LYS A 524 31.02 -17.11 18.98
C LYS A 524 31.60 -15.94 18.18
N THR A 525 31.90 -16.12 16.90
CA THR A 525 32.35 -15.04 16.00
C THR A 525 31.24 -14.01 15.79
N LEU A 526 30.01 -14.44 15.54
CA LEU A 526 28.84 -13.56 15.38
C LEU A 526 28.49 -12.84 16.69
N TYR A 527 28.69 -13.45 17.86
CA TYR A 527 28.52 -12.75 19.15
C TYR A 527 29.61 -11.69 19.41
N ALA A 528 30.83 -11.89 18.87
CA ALA A 528 32.01 -11.07 19.11
C ALA A 528 32.10 -9.79 18.25
N VAL A 529 31.00 -9.32 17.66
CA VAL A 529 30.99 -8.13 16.77
C VAL A 529 31.68 -6.93 17.43
N PRO A 530 32.62 -6.26 16.73
CA PRO A 530 33.19 -5.01 17.20
C PRO A 530 32.10 -3.96 17.42
N ARG A 531 32.18 -3.24 18.55
CA ARG A 531 31.22 -2.17 18.92
C ARG A 531 31.25 -0.93 18.01
N THR A 532 32.17 -0.88 17.04
CA THR A 532 32.25 0.11 15.96
C THR A 532 31.50 -0.30 14.69
N HIS A 533 31.22 -1.60 14.52
CA HIS A 533 30.66 -2.19 13.29
C HIS A 533 29.22 -2.62 13.53
N LEU A 534 28.31 -1.64 13.62
CA LEU A 534 26.89 -1.87 13.91
C LEU A 534 26.09 -2.25 12.66
N GLU A 535 26.61 -1.94 11.47
CA GLU A 535 26.08 -2.30 10.15
C GLU A 535 26.13 -3.81 9.88
N LEU A 536 27.05 -4.54 10.51
CA LEU A 536 27.14 -6.00 10.39
C LEU A 536 26.00 -6.73 11.12
N LEU A 537 25.27 -6.07 12.04
CA LEU A 537 24.29 -6.76 12.89
C LEU A 537 23.08 -7.31 12.11
N ALA A 538 22.56 -6.54 11.16
CA ALA A 538 21.45 -6.97 10.29
C ALA A 538 21.91 -8.09 9.33
N HIS A 539 23.12 -7.96 8.78
CA HIS A 539 23.76 -8.95 7.90
C HIS A 539 24.05 -10.28 8.64
N TYR A 540 24.51 -10.21 9.89
CA TYR A 540 24.71 -11.39 10.74
C TYR A 540 23.39 -12.03 11.17
N ALA A 541 22.34 -11.23 11.42
CA ALA A 541 21.01 -11.74 11.69
C ALA A 541 20.42 -12.48 10.46
N ARG A 542 20.58 -11.93 9.25
CA ARG A 542 20.21 -12.62 7.99
C ARG A 542 20.95 -13.94 7.84
N LEU A 543 22.29 -13.95 8.01
CA LEU A 543 23.10 -15.17 7.93
C LEU A 543 22.63 -16.26 8.91
N VAL A 544 22.25 -15.88 10.13
CA VAL A 544 21.68 -16.82 11.11
C VAL A 544 20.31 -17.32 10.65
N ALA A 545 19.41 -16.44 10.18
CA ALA A 545 18.08 -16.83 9.73
C ALA A 545 18.13 -17.80 8.54
N THR A 546 18.94 -17.48 7.51
CA THR A 546 19.17 -18.35 6.36
C THR A 546 19.68 -19.73 6.78
N LEU A 547 20.66 -19.80 7.70
CA LEU A 547 21.22 -21.08 8.17
C LEU A 547 20.27 -21.87 9.10
N GLN A 548 19.48 -21.20 9.93
CA GLN A 548 18.53 -21.82 10.86
C GLN A 548 17.45 -22.64 10.11
N SER A 549 17.11 -22.25 8.89
CA SER A 549 16.12 -22.97 8.04
C SER A 549 16.49 -24.43 7.73
N VAL A 550 17.77 -24.80 7.85
CA VAL A 550 18.32 -26.09 7.38
C VAL A 550 19.18 -26.80 8.43
N LEU A 551 19.71 -26.11 9.44
CA LEU A 551 20.55 -26.72 10.48
C LEU A 551 19.71 -27.34 11.61
N LYS A 552 19.95 -28.63 11.89
CA LYS A 552 19.31 -29.37 13.02
C LYS A 552 19.77 -28.96 14.43
N GLU A 553 20.62 -27.94 14.57
CA GLU A 553 21.06 -27.40 15.87
C GLU A 553 20.73 -25.91 15.91
N ASP A 554 20.07 -25.49 16.99
CA ASP A 554 19.55 -24.14 17.19
C ASP A 554 20.66 -23.11 17.45
N ILE A 555 21.30 -22.66 16.36
CA ILE A 555 22.32 -21.60 16.41
C ILE A 555 21.71 -20.22 16.73
N GLY A 556 20.44 -20.01 16.39
CA GLY A 556 19.69 -18.80 16.72
C GLY A 556 19.49 -18.65 18.22
N GLY A 557 18.94 -19.66 18.89
CA GLY A 557 18.72 -19.67 20.33
C GLY A 557 20.00 -19.66 21.17
N GLU A 558 21.09 -20.32 20.73
CA GLU A 558 22.40 -20.19 21.41
C GLU A 558 22.88 -18.72 21.38
N LEU A 559 22.78 -18.05 20.22
CA LEU A 559 23.16 -16.65 20.06
C LEU A 559 22.25 -15.70 20.87
N VAL A 560 20.93 -15.86 20.79
CA VAL A 560 19.95 -15.07 21.57
C VAL A 560 20.18 -15.25 23.07
N SER A 561 20.43 -16.46 23.54
CA SER A 561 20.73 -16.75 24.94
C SER A 561 21.99 -16.01 25.42
N MET A 562 23.07 -16.02 24.64
CA MET A 562 24.29 -15.26 24.96
C MET A 562 24.04 -13.74 24.95
N LEU A 563 23.29 -13.21 23.98
CA LEU A 563 22.98 -11.78 23.90
C LEU A 563 22.10 -11.32 25.07
N VAL A 564 21.11 -12.11 25.47
CA VAL A 564 20.27 -11.83 26.66
C VAL A 564 21.09 -11.94 27.95
N GLY A 565 22.05 -12.86 28.04
CA GLY A 565 23.01 -12.93 29.14
C GLY A 565 23.91 -11.69 29.21
N GLU A 566 24.44 -11.24 28.07
CA GLU A 566 25.21 -9.99 27.95
C GLU A 566 24.36 -8.77 28.36
N PHE A 567 23.11 -8.68 27.90
CA PHE A 567 22.16 -7.61 28.24
C PHE A 567 22.01 -7.45 29.76
N HIS A 568 21.66 -8.52 30.47
CA HIS A 568 21.48 -8.50 31.92
C HIS A 568 22.79 -8.15 32.65
N GLY A 569 23.93 -8.65 32.15
CA GLY A 569 25.26 -8.32 32.67
C GLY A 569 25.66 -6.86 32.46
N LEU A 570 25.28 -6.25 31.34
CA LEU A 570 25.56 -4.84 31.02
C LEU A 570 24.60 -3.88 31.74
N ILE A 571 23.32 -4.23 31.91
CA ILE A 571 22.36 -3.43 32.67
C ILE A 571 22.69 -3.42 34.16
N LYS A 572 23.05 -4.57 34.75
CA LYS A 572 23.43 -4.68 36.18
C LYS A 572 24.74 -3.92 36.52
N ARG A 573 25.60 -3.67 35.52
CA ARG A 573 26.87 -2.94 35.70
C ARG A 573 26.69 -1.45 35.41
N ARG A 574 26.58 -0.62 36.46
CA ARG A 574 26.48 0.86 36.42
C ARG A 574 27.71 1.61 35.85
N ASN A 575 28.56 0.98 35.04
CA ASN A 575 29.75 1.62 34.45
C ASN A 575 29.35 2.50 33.26
N GLN A 576 29.59 3.81 33.38
CA GLN A 576 29.23 4.83 32.39
C GLN A 576 30.06 4.77 31.09
N PHE A 577 31.17 4.03 31.05
CA PHE A 577 32.03 3.92 29.85
C PHE A 577 31.69 2.75 28.92
N ARG A 578 30.41 2.31 28.89
CA ARG A 578 29.95 1.14 28.10
C ARG A 578 28.62 1.36 27.35
N LEU A 579 28.29 2.59 26.96
CA LEU A 579 27.07 2.87 26.18
C LEU A 579 27.06 2.10 24.83
N GLU A 580 28.16 2.17 24.08
CA GLU A 580 28.36 1.45 22.82
C GLU A 580 28.07 -0.05 22.94
N SER A 581 28.54 -0.71 24.01
CA SER A 581 28.31 -2.14 24.23
C SER A 581 26.84 -2.46 24.50
N LYS A 582 26.12 -1.58 25.21
CA LYS A 582 24.68 -1.71 25.43
C LYS A 582 23.90 -1.54 24.12
N ILE A 583 24.27 -0.53 23.30
CA ILE A 583 23.67 -0.25 21.99
C ILE A 583 23.90 -1.44 21.02
N LYS A 584 25.15 -1.91 20.87
CA LYS A 584 25.49 -3.11 20.07
C LYS A 584 24.60 -4.31 20.44
N ASN A 585 24.49 -4.57 21.74
CA ASN A 585 23.76 -5.72 22.27
C ASN A 585 22.25 -5.62 22.01
N ILE A 586 21.59 -4.51 22.36
CA ILE A 586 20.14 -4.37 22.18
C ILE A 586 19.75 -4.24 20.70
N ARG A 587 20.59 -3.61 19.87
CA ARG A 587 20.38 -3.52 18.43
C ARG A 587 20.42 -4.90 17.78
N PHE A 588 21.37 -5.76 18.15
CA PHE A 588 21.41 -7.12 17.60
C PHE A 588 20.19 -7.97 18.01
N ILE A 589 19.67 -7.77 19.23
CA ILE A 589 18.39 -8.38 19.64
C ILE A 589 17.23 -7.87 18.78
N ALA A 590 17.17 -6.56 18.48
CA ALA A 590 16.16 -5.98 17.59
C ALA A 590 16.25 -6.51 16.14
N GLU A 591 17.46 -6.70 15.60
CA GLU A 591 17.66 -7.35 14.29
C GLU A 591 17.15 -8.79 14.27
N LEU A 592 17.48 -9.59 15.30
CA LEU A 592 17.01 -10.97 15.43
C LEU A 592 15.50 -11.08 15.67
N VAL A 593 14.83 -10.03 16.19
CA VAL A 593 13.36 -9.96 16.31
C VAL A 593 12.71 -9.79 14.92
N LYS A 594 13.25 -8.94 14.03
CA LYS A 594 12.72 -8.76 12.66
C LYS A 594 12.79 -10.05 11.84
N PHE A 595 13.90 -10.78 11.95
CA PHE A 595 14.06 -12.12 11.34
C PHE A 595 13.28 -13.25 12.07
N ARG A 596 12.43 -12.93 13.05
CA ARG A 596 11.65 -13.89 13.86
C ARG A 596 12.49 -14.93 14.66
N ILE A 597 13.82 -14.81 14.68
CA ILE A 597 14.78 -15.69 15.40
C ILE A 597 14.79 -15.41 16.91
N CYS A 598 14.59 -14.17 17.33
CA CYS A 598 14.37 -13.80 18.72
C CYS A 598 12.87 -13.58 18.95
N PRO A 599 12.17 -14.37 19.79
CA PRO A 599 10.77 -14.14 20.09
C PRO A 599 10.52 -12.72 20.63
N PRO A 600 9.49 -11.99 20.15
CA PRO A 600 9.21 -10.61 20.59
C PRO A 600 9.08 -10.46 22.11
N ASN A 601 8.56 -11.49 22.79
CA ASN A 601 8.49 -11.58 24.26
C ASN A 601 9.85 -11.36 24.96
N THR A 602 10.95 -11.80 24.36
CA THR A 602 12.31 -11.62 24.90
C THR A 602 12.78 -10.18 24.75
N GLY A 603 12.50 -9.53 23.61
CA GLY A 603 12.73 -8.10 23.41
C GLY A 603 11.93 -7.24 24.39
N PHE A 604 10.63 -7.51 24.53
CA PHE A 604 9.76 -6.80 25.48
C PHE A 604 10.24 -6.92 26.94
N ARG A 605 10.76 -8.07 27.38
CA ARG A 605 11.38 -8.22 28.72
C ARG A 605 12.61 -7.34 28.89
N CYS A 606 13.45 -7.22 27.86
CA CYS A 606 14.62 -6.34 27.88
C CYS A 606 14.21 -4.85 27.96
N LEU A 607 13.19 -4.46 27.19
CA LEU A 607 12.63 -3.11 27.20
C LEU A 607 12.00 -2.77 28.57
N GLN A 608 11.19 -3.68 29.14
CA GLN A 608 10.63 -3.54 30.49
C GLN A 608 11.72 -3.37 31.57
N ARG A 609 12.86 -4.05 31.44
CA ARG A 609 13.99 -3.90 32.36
C ARG A 609 14.69 -2.54 32.25
N CYS A 610 14.59 -1.85 31.11
CA CYS A 610 15.03 -0.46 30.96
C CYS A 610 14.05 0.53 31.57
N PHE A 611 12.74 0.30 31.44
CA PHE A 611 11.68 1.15 32.02
C PHE A 611 11.72 1.21 33.57
N GLN A 612 12.21 0.16 34.23
CA GLN A 612 12.35 0.11 35.70
C GLN A 612 13.34 1.16 36.28
N ASP A 613 14.38 1.54 35.54
CA ASP A 613 15.34 2.60 35.90
C ASP A 613 15.56 3.50 34.67
N PHE A 614 14.48 4.14 34.21
CA PHE A 614 14.43 4.91 32.96
C PHE A 614 15.16 6.26 33.05
N GLN A 615 16.49 6.22 33.14
CA GLN A 615 17.38 7.38 33.14
C GLN A 615 18.68 7.09 32.38
N GLY A 616 19.27 8.12 31.78
CA GLY A 616 20.56 8.08 31.09
C GLY A 616 20.69 6.94 30.08
N HIS A 617 21.67 6.05 30.28
CA HIS A 617 21.94 4.92 29.38
C HIS A 617 20.74 4.00 29.13
N ASN A 618 19.80 3.88 30.07
CA ASN A 618 18.64 3.00 29.89
C ASN A 618 17.58 3.63 28.99
N VAL A 619 17.56 4.96 28.84
CA VAL A 619 16.75 5.66 27.84
C VAL A 619 17.28 5.32 26.45
N HIS A 620 18.57 5.59 26.18
CA HIS A 620 19.21 5.24 24.90
C HIS A 620 19.00 3.77 24.49
N VAL A 621 19.08 2.83 25.44
CA VAL A 621 18.86 1.39 25.14
C VAL A 621 17.40 1.09 24.78
N ALA A 622 16.44 1.73 25.44
CA ALA A 622 15.03 1.58 25.14
C ALA A 622 14.66 2.22 23.79
N THR A 623 15.18 3.42 23.50
CA THR A 623 14.93 4.10 22.23
C THR A 623 15.61 3.35 21.08
N THR A 624 16.87 2.91 21.20
CA THR A 624 17.55 2.07 20.19
C THR A 624 16.77 0.78 19.87
N PHE A 625 16.16 0.12 20.86
CA PHE A 625 15.33 -1.06 20.58
C PHE A 625 14.11 -0.72 19.70
N LEU A 626 13.44 0.37 20.04
CA LEU A 626 12.24 0.87 19.37
C LEU A 626 12.55 1.48 17.98
N GLU A 627 13.64 2.22 17.84
CA GLU A 627 14.16 2.74 16.57
C GLU A 627 14.47 1.63 15.53
N ASN A 628 14.89 0.43 15.97
CA ASN A 628 15.38 -0.61 15.06
C ASN A 628 14.39 -1.76 14.80
N CYS A 629 13.41 -2.00 15.68
CA CYS A 629 12.34 -2.99 15.45
C CYS A 629 10.95 -2.56 15.94
N GLY A 630 10.79 -1.36 16.50
CA GLY A 630 9.54 -0.92 17.10
C GLY A 630 8.42 -0.68 16.08
N ARG A 631 8.72 -0.20 14.86
CA ARG A 631 7.74 -0.10 13.76
C ARG A 631 7.27 -1.48 13.31
N PHE A 632 8.18 -2.42 13.08
CA PHE A 632 7.87 -3.83 12.83
C PHE A 632 6.97 -4.44 13.93
N LEU A 633 7.30 -4.21 15.21
CA LEU A 633 6.49 -4.65 16.36
C LEU A 633 5.17 -3.88 16.53
N TYR A 634 5.02 -2.69 15.94
CA TYR A 634 3.81 -1.89 15.97
C TYR A 634 2.85 -2.30 14.85
N CYS A 635 3.32 -2.46 13.61
CA CYS A 635 2.48 -2.85 12.48
C CYS A 635 2.11 -4.35 12.49
N SER A 636 2.85 -5.18 13.24
CA SER A 636 2.56 -6.63 13.39
C SER A 636 1.37 -6.89 14.34
N LYS A 637 0.30 -7.48 13.79
CA LYS A 637 -0.99 -7.82 14.45
C LYS A 637 -0.86 -8.34 15.90
N HIS A 638 -0.06 -9.39 16.12
CA HIS A 638 0.05 -10.05 17.44
C HIS A 638 0.84 -9.24 18.49
N THR A 639 1.63 -8.24 18.08
CA THR A 639 2.46 -7.43 18.99
C THR A 639 1.97 -5.99 19.13
N HIS A 640 1.20 -5.46 18.18
CA HIS A 640 0.68 -4.09 18.13
C HIS A 640 0.24 -3.55 19.51
N ALA A 641 -0.77 -4.17 20.12
CA ALA A 641 -1.33 -3.73 21.39
C ALA A 641 -0.31 -3.72 22.55
N ARG A 642 0.70 -4.60 22.51
CA ARG A 642 1.78 -4.61 23.50
C ARG A 642 2.82 -3.52 23.22
N THR A 643 3.11 -3.24 21.95
CA THR A 643 3.98 -2.14 21.52
C THR A 643 3.36 -0.80 21.88
N VAL A 644 2.07 -0.58 21.58
CA VAL A 644 1.27 0.57 22.03
C VAL A 644 1.36 0.76 23.55
N ASN A 645 1.19 -0.32 24.33
CA ASN A 645 1.34 -0.25 25.79
C ASN A 645 2.77 0.11 26.24
N CYS A 646 3.81 -0.38 25.55
CA CYS A 646 5.20 0.01 25.83
C CYS A 646 5.48 1.48 25.48
N LEU A 647 4.96 1.98 24.36
CA LEU A 647 5.06 3.39 23.95
C LEU A 647 4.34 4.30 24.95
N ASN A 648 3.13 3.93 25.38
CA ASN A 648 2.36 4.63 26.40
C ASN A 648 3.10 4.68 27.76
N VAL A 649 3.77 3.61 28.16
CA VAL A 649 4.63 3.59 29.35
C VAL A 649 5.85 4.49 29.17
N MET A 650 6.51 4.46 28.00
CA MET A 650 7.66 5.30 27.69
C MET A 650 7.33 6.81 27.74
N MET A 651 6.21 7.23 27.15
CA MET A 651 5.77 8.63 27.17
C MET A 651 5.34 9.10 28.57
N LYS A 652 4.70 8.23 29.36
CA LYS A 652 4.43 8.50 30.79
C LYS A 652 5.72 8.65 31.60
N LEU A 653 6.74 7.83 31.32
CA LEU A 653 8.04 7.92 31.97
C LEU A 653 8.83 9.16 31.56
N LYS A 654 8.75 9.62 30.31
CA LYS A 654 9.31 10.92 29.86
C LYS A 654 8.83 12.05 30.77
N ALA A 655 7.51 12.25 30.80
CA ALA A 655 6.87 13.32 31.58
C ALA A 655 7.11 13.22 33.10
N ALA A 656 7.19 12.00 33.65
CA ALA A 656 7.35 11.77 35.08
C ALA A 656 8.81 11.76 35.58
N LYS A 657 9.82 11.73 34.69
CA LYS A 657 11.24 11.64 35.07
C LYS A 657 12.02 12.94 34.91
N HIS A 658 11.47 13.95 34.21
CA HIS A 658 12.14 15.20 33.87
C HIS A 658 13.54 14.94 33.28
N LEU A 659 13.54 14.36 32.07
CA LEU A 659 14.78 13.99 31.39
C LEU A 659 15.49 15.23 30.86
N ASP A 660 16.78 15.09 30.54
CA ASP A 660 17.49 16.12 29.78
C ASP A 660 16.83 16.30 28.39
N PRO A 661 16.72 17.52 27.84
CA PRO A 661 16.07 17.75 26.55
C PRO A 661 16.57 16.85 25.41
N GLN A 662 17.86 16.48 25.39
CA GLN A 662 18.41 15.58 24.37
C GLN A 662 17.83 14.15 24.48
N LEU A 663 17.54 13.70 25.71
CA LEU A 663 16.87 12.42 25.96
C LEU A 663 15.36 12.50 25.73
N GLU A 664 14.75 13.67 25.93
CA GLU A 664 13.34 13.90 25.62
C GLU A 664 13.07 13.82 24.11
N THR A 665 13.87 14.51 23.29
CA THR A 665 13.79 14.42 21.81
C THR A 665 14.10 13.01 21.31
N LEU A 666 15.04 12.28 21.94
CA LEU A 666 15.33 10.90 21.57
C LEU A 666 14.13 9.96 21.82
N VAL A 667 13.38 10.18 22.91
CA VAL A 667 12.14 9.43 23.20
C VAL A 667 11.03 9.76 22.21
N GLU A 668 10.89 11.03 21.81
CA GLU A 668 9.92 11.46 20.79
C GLU A 668 10.25 10.88 19.41
N ASN A 669 11.51 10.96 18.98
CA ASN A 669 11.98 10.36 17.73
C ASN A 669 11.68 8.85 17.69
N ALA A 670 12.02 8.10 18.75
CA ALA A 670 11.71 6.68 18.83
C ALA A 670 10.20 6.39 18.85
N TYR A 671 9.38 7.25 19.47
CA TYR A 671 7.92 7.13 19.46
C TYR A 671 7.35 7.31 18.04
N TYR A 672 7.74 8.37 17.32
CA TYR A 672 7.24 8.64 15.96
C TYR A 672 7.82 7.69 14.89
N MET A 673 9.00 7.11 15.12
CA MET A 673 9.50 6.00 14.30
C MET A 673 8.68 4.72 14.51
N CYS A 674 8.13 4.47 15.71
CA CYS A 674 7.29 3.30 15.97
C CYS A 674 5.84 3.47 15.52
N LYS A 675 5.22 4.60 15.85
CA LYS A 675 3.89 5.00 15.37
C LYS A 675 4.07 6.11 14.34
N PRO A 676 3.99 5.80 13.03
CA PRO A 676 3.92 6.82 11.99
C PRO A 676 2.82 7.85 12.29
N PRO A 677 3.03 9.14 11.97
CA PRO A 677 1.99 10.14 12.10
C PRO A 677 0.86 9.82 11.11
N GLU A 678 -0.33 9.63 11.68
CA GLU A 678 -1.58 9.21 11.04
C GLU A 678 -1.90 10.06 9.80
N ARG A 679 -1.71 9.48 8.61
CA ARG A 679 -1.94 10.18 7.34
C ARG A 679 -3.38 9.98 6.92
N VAL A 680 -4.19 11.05 7.01
CA VAL A 680 -5.59 11.03 6.58
C VAL A 680 -5.69 10.51 5.15
N GLU A 681 -6.24 9.31 4.98
CA GLU A 681 -6.41 8.70 3.66
C GLU A 681 -7.29 9.59 2.78
N ARG A 682 -6.71 10.04 1.67
CA ARG A 682 -7.38 10.92 0.72
C ARG A 682 -8.34 10.11 -0.13
N GLN A 683 -9.53 9.83 0.41
CA GLN A 683 -10.62 9.07 -0.24
C GLN A 683 -10.61 9.24 -1.77
N VAL A 684 -10.34 8.14 -2.46
CA VAL A 684 -10.28 8.11 -3.93
C VAL A 684 -11.68 8.42 -4.46
N LYS A 685 -11.87 9.65 -4.94
CA LYS A 685 -13.16 10.08 -5.50
C LYS A 685 -13.52 9.19 -6.66
N GLN A 686 -14.58 8.40 -6.52
CA GLN A 686 -15.15 7.65 -7.63
C GLN A 686 -15.62 8.63 -8.71
N TYR A 687 -15.29 8.33 -9.97
CA TYR A 687 -15.64 9.14 -11.12
C TYR A 687 -16.60 8.39 -12.03
N ASP A 688 -17.49 9.14 -12.67
CA ASP A 688 -18.41 8.63 -13.70
C ASP A 688 -17.62 7.89 -14.80
N PRO A 689 -18.04 6.66 -15.22
CA PRO A 689 -17.46 5.95 -16.35
C PRO A 689 -17.38 6.78 -17.65
N MET A 690 -18.34 7.68 -17.89
CA MET A 690 -18.32 8.60 -19.03
C MET A 690 -17.19 9.64 -18.89
N TYR A 691 -16.97 10.17 -17.69
CA TYR A 691 -15.83 11.06 -17.43
C TYR A 691 -14.50 10.31 -17.56
N LEU A 692 -14.41 9.06 -17.08
CA LEU A 692 -13.22 8.24 -17.27
C LEU A 692 -12.94 7.95 -18.76
N TYR A 693 -13.97 7.71 -19.56
CA TYR A 693 -13.86 7.58 -21.01
C TYR A 693 -13.35 8.88 -21.68
N LEU A 694 -13.90 10.04 -21.31
CA LEU A 694 -13.40 11.35 -21.77
C LEU A 694 -11.92 11.56 -21.42
N ILE A 695 -11.52 11.21 -20.19
CA ILE A 695 -10.10 11.32 -19.77
C ILE A 695 -9.19 10.39 -20.57
N LYS A 696 -9.63 9.17 -20.90
CA LYS A 696 -8.87 8.29 -21.81
C LYS A 696 -8.74 8.91 -23.20
N VAL A 697 -9.86 9.29 -23.82
CA VAL A 697 -9.89 9.80 -25.20
C VAL A 697 -9.04 11.07 -25.34
N LEU A 698 -9.14 12.02 -24.41
CA LEU A 698 -8.43 13.30 -24.47
C LEU A 698 -6.96 13.25 -24.03
N PHE A 699 -6.57 12.34 -23.13
CA PHE A 699 -5.24 12.38 -22.49
C PHE A 699 -4.40 11.09 -22.60
N GLN A 700 -4.94 10.02 -23.19
CA GLN A 700 -4.21 8.79 -23.54
C GLN A 700 -4.24 8.53 -25.05
N ASP A 701 -5.42 8.60 -25.67
CA ASP A 701 -5.59 8.23 -27.09
C ASP A 701 -5.24 9.39 -28.06
N LEU A 702 -5.47 10.65 -27.67
CA LEU A 702 -5.31 11.84 -28.51
C LEU A 702 -3.86 12.11 -28.95
N ASN A 703 -3.67 12.33 -30.24
CA ASN A 703 -2.44 12.83 -30.87
C ASN A 703 -2.76 13.59 -32.18
N GLY A 704 -1.78 14.31 -32.74
CA GLY A 704 -1.99 15.15 -33.93
C GLY A 704 -2.59 14.43 -35.16
N SER A 705 -2.33 13.13 -35.34
CA SER A 705 -2.88 12.35 -36.47
C SER A 705 -4.36 11.93 -36.30
N ASN A 706 -4.91 12.04 -35.08
CA ASN A 706 -6.25 11.53 -34.78
C ASN A 706 -7.24 12.55 -34.21
N VAL A 707 -6.89 13.85 -34.13
CA VAL A 707 -7.78 14.96 -33.75
C VAL A 707 -9.17 14.82 -34.42
N ASN A 708 -9.21 14.67 -35.74
CA ASN A 708 -10.46 14.51 -36.51
C ASN A 708 -11.27 13.26 -36.15
N LYS A 709 -10.63 12.19 -35.65
CA LYS A 709 -11.31 10.98 -35.14
C LYS A 709 -11.87 11.22 -33.73
N VAL A 710 -11.13 11.92 -32.87
CA VAL A 710 -11.58 12.33 -31.53
C VAL A 710 -12.78 13.28 -31.61
N VAL A 711 -12.73 14.31 -32.46
CA VAL A 711 -13.88 15.21 -32.70
C VAL A 711 -15.11 14.44 -33.17
N LYS A 712 -14.97 13.51 -34.13
CA LYS A 712 -16.07 12.64 -34.61
C LYS A 712 -16.62 11.70 -33.52
N THR A 713 -15.83 11.38 -32.48
CA THR A 713 -16.27 10.60 -31.31
C THR A 713 -17.01 11.49 -30.30
N LEU A 714 -16.47 12.66 -29.95
CA LEU A 714 -17.09 13.57 -28.98
C LEU A 714 -18.45 14.11 -29.48
N ARG A 715 -18.60 14.34 -30.78
CA ARG A 715 -19.90 14.67 -31.42
C ARG A 715 -21.00 13.60 -31.27
N ARG A 716 -20.67 12.38 -30.79
CA ARG A 716 -21.62 11.29 -30.56
C ARG A 716 -22.05 11.13 -29.09
N LEU A 717 -21.58 12.02 -28.21
CA LEU A 717 -22.04 12.10 -26.82
C LEU A 717 -23.50 12.59 -26.74
N PRO A 718 -24.23 12.31 -25.64
CA PRO A 718 -25.61 12.74 -25.47
C PRO A 718 -25.69 14.23 -25.10
N TRP A 719 -25.38 15.12 -26.05
CA TRP A 719 -25.36 16.58 -25.87
C TRP A 719 -26.70 17.21 -25.44
N GLN A 720 -27.80 16.45 -25.49
CA GLN A 720 -29.12 16.84 -25.00
C GLN A 720 -29.25 16.71 -23.47
N ASP A 721 -28.31 16.04 -22.80
CA ASP A 721 -28.24 15.98 -21.34
C ASP A 721 -27.46 17.17 -20.76
N SER A 722 -28.07 17.82 -19.76
CA SER A 722 -27.53 18.99 -19.06
C SER A 722 -26.21 18.70 -18.33
N GLY A 723 -25.93 17.45 -17.96
CA GLY A 723 -24.66 17.04 -17.34
C GLY A 723 -23.50 16.93 -18.33
N THR A 724 -23.76 16.64 -19.61
CA THR A 724 -22.73 16.28 -20.59
C THR A 724 -21.78 17.44 -20.93
N CYS A 725 -22.31 18.65 -21.14
CA CYS A 725 -21.48 19.83 -21.44
C CYS A 725 -20.49 20.15 -20.30
N GLY A 726 -20.98 20.23 -19.06
CA GLY A 726 -20.14 20.44 -17.88
C GLY A 726 -19.15 19.31 -17.62
N MET A 727 -19.49 18.06 -17.98
CA MET A 727 -18.56 16.93 -17.89
C MET A 727 -17.40 17.04 -18.91
N VAL A 728 -17.68 17.51 -20.12
CA VAL A 728 -16.66 17.75 -21.16
C VAL A 728 -15.77 18.94 -20.80
N LEU A 729 -16.33 20.08 -20.38
CA LEU A 729 -15.55 21.24 -19.90
C LEU A 729 -14.58 20.84 -18.77
N LYS A 730 -15.07 20.13 -17.76
CA LYS A 730 -14.30 19.57 -16.66
C LYS A 730 -13.22 18.56 -17.10
N ALA A 731 -13.38 17.92 -18.24
CA ALA A 731 -12.36 17.04 -18.83
C ALA A 731 -11.30 17.88 -19.57
N LEU A 732 -11.70 18.81 -20.44
CA LEU A 732 -10.82 19.72 -21.19
C LEU A 732 -9.90 20.51 -20.24
N LEU A 733 -10.47 21.19 -19.24
CA LEU A 733 -9.75 21.99 -18.26
C LEU A 733 -8.74 21.21 -17.40
N LYS A 734 -8.78 19.87 -17.40
CA LYS A 734 -7.79 19.03 -16.72
C LYS A 734 -6.39 19.18 -17.32
N VAL A 735 -6.25 19.67 -18.55
CA VAL A 735 -4.95 19.91 -19.20
C VAL A 735 -4.04 20.87 -18.40
N THR A 736 -4.65 21.85 -17.72
CA THR A 736 -3.98 22.82 -16.84
C THR A 736 -3.20 22.20 -15.67
N LYS A 737 -3.43 20.92 -15.38
CA LYS A 737 -2.82 20.18 -14.26
C LYS A 737 -1.62 19.33 -14.70
N GLY A 738 -0.74 19.91 -15.53
CA GLY A 738 0.53 19.30 -15.94
C GLY A 738 0.49 18.46 -17.22
N LYS A 739 -0.41 18.73 -18.17
CA LYS A 739 -0.41 18.04 -19.49
C LYS A 739 -0.22 19.00 -20.67
N VAL A 740 0.66 19.98 -20.50
CA VAL A 740 0.95 21.06 -21.47
C VAL A 740 1.29 20.54 -22.87
N LEU A 741 2.03 19.43 -23.00
CA LEU A 741 2.37 18.84 -24.30
C LEU A 741 1.16 18.26 -25.09
N GLN A 742 0.00 18.08 -24.45
CA GLN A 742 -1.24 17.67 -25.11
C GLN A 742 -2.17 18.86 -25.43
N MET A 743 -1.79 20.09 -25.04
CA MET A 743 -2.67 21.25 -24.98
C MET A 743 -3.07 21.80 -26.35
N LYS A 744 -2.11 21.99 -27.26
CA LYS A 744 -2.33 22.31 -28.68
C LYS A 744 -3.35 21.37 -29.35
N TRP A 745 -3.25 20.06 -29.10
CA TRP A 745 -4.16 19.06 -29.66
C TRP A 745 -5.56 19.14 -29.05
N ILE A 746 -5.67 19.51 -27.77
CA ILE A 746 -6.96 19.73 -27.10
C ILE A 746 -7.65 20.99 -27.63
N CYS A 747 -6.91 22.07 -27.89
CA CYS A 747 -7.47 23.27 -28.52
C CYS A 747 -7.95 23.02 -29.96
N GLU A 748 -7.22 22.23 -30.77
CA GLU A 748 -7.70 21.80 -32.09
C GLU A 748 -8.92 20.84 -32.00
N VAL A 749 -9.04 20.03 -30.94
CA VAL A 749 -10.28 19.27 -30.68
C VAL A 749 -11.45 20.21 -30.34
N VAL A 750 -11.24 21.25 -29.50
CA VAL A 750 -12.27 22.26 -29.20
C VAL A 750 -12.71 23.00 -30.46
N LYS A 751 -11.76 23.39 -31.33
CA LYS A 751 -12.01 24.03 -32.63
C LYS A 751 -12.78 23.16 -33.63
N GLY A 752 -12.57 21.85 -33.60
CA GLY A 752 -13.39 20.90 -34.36
C GLY A 752 -14.77 20.66 -33.76
N LEU A 753 -14.96 20.93 -32.47
CA LEU A 753 -16.20 20.70 -31.72
C LEU A 753 -17.11 21.93 -31.69
N SER A 754 -16.56 23.15 -31.61
CA SER A 754 -17.30 24.42 -31.55
C SER A 754 -18.16 24.68 -32.80
N ARG A 755 -17.80 24.10 -33.95
CA ARG A 755 -18.62 24.07 -35.18
C ARG A 755 -19.96 23.30 -35.04
N TYR A 756 -20.18 22.62 -33.92
CA TYR A 756 -21.38 21.82 -33.64
C TYR A 756 -21.95 22.07 -32.23
N HIS A 757 -21.09 22.46 -31.28
CA HIS A 757 -21.42 22.77 -29.90
C HIS A 757 -20.61 24.01 -29.46
N ASP A 758 -20.99 25.16 -30.00
CA ASP A 758 -20.46 26.49 -29.74
C ASP A 758 -20.39 26.85 -28.24
N GLN A 759 -21.42 26.48 -27.48
CA GLN A 759 -21.49 26.67 -26.02
C GLN A 759 -20.27 26.10 -25.27
N VAL A 760 -19.66 25.03 -25.79
CA VAL A 760 -18.46 24.42 -25.19
C VAL A 760 -17.23 25.32 -25.33
N LEU A 761 -17.16 26.15 -26.38
CA LEU A 761 -16.09 27.13 -26.53
C LEU A 761 -16.31 28.33 -25.62
N VAL A 762 -17.51 28.91 -25.63
CA VAL A 762 -17.85 30.10 -24.81
C VAL A 762 -17.57 29.83 -23.33
N LEU A 763 -18.17 28.77 -22.79
CA LEU A 763 -17.99 28.40 -21.37
C LEU A 763 -16.54 28.01 -21.03
N LEU A 764 -15.75 27.50 -21.99
CA LEU A 764 -14.34 27.20 -21.77
C LEU A 764 -13.50 28.49 -21.67
N VAL A 765 -13.80 29.51 -22.49
CA VAL A 765 -13.12 30.81 -22.44
C VAL A 765 -13.51 31.56 -21.17
N ASP A 766 -14.80 31.56 -20.81
CA ASP A 766 -15.30 32.14 -19.55
C ASP A 766 -14.62 31.51 -18.33
N ASP A 767 -14.63 30.17 -18.22
CA ASP A 767 -13.94 29.44 -17.14
C ASP A 767 -12.45 29.84 -17.08
N VAL A 768 -11.73 29.85 -18.22
CA VAL A 768 -10.30 30.18 -18.26
C VAL A 768 -10.02 31.61 -17.79
N LEU A 769 -10.77 32.60 -18.25
CA LEU A 769 -10.59 34.00 -17.86
C LEU A 769 -10.94 34.23 -16.39
N GLU A 770 -11.99 33.57 -15.88
CA GLU A 770 -12.37 33.63 -14.47
C GLU A 770 -11.35 32.95 -13.55
N TYR A 771 -10.83 31.77 -13.93
CA TYR A 771 -9.74 31.14 -13.16
C TYR A 771 -8.44 31.96 -13.16
N ILE A 772 -8.16 32.75 -14.21
CA ILE A 772 -7.04 33.70 -14.22
C ILE A 772 -7.31 34.86 -13.25
N ARG A 773 -8.50 35.46 -13.25
CA ARG A 773 -8.90 36.53 -12.31
C ARG A 773 -8.82 36.06 -10.85
N TYR A 774 -9.48 34.93 -10.54
CA TYR A 774 -9.44 34.31 -9.22
C TYR A 774 -8.01 34.00 -8.75
N GLY A 775 -7.13 33.59 -9.68
CA GLY A 775 -5.70 33.40 -9.41
C GLY A 775 -4.97 34.67 -8.98
N LEU A 776 -5.37 35.84 -9.46
CA LEU A 776 -4.82 37.16 -9.09
C LEU A 776 -5.45 37.75 -7.82
N GLU A 777 -6.69 37.36 -7.50
CA GLU A 777 -7.38 37.73 -6.26
C GLU A 777 -6.86 36.96 -5.03
N VAL A 778 -6.47 35.69 -5.21
CA VAL A 778 -6.06 34.81 -4.08
C VAL A 778 -4.54 34.65 -3.99
N ASN A 779 -3.81 34.65 -5.11
CA ASN A 779 -2.36 34.45 -5.22
C ASN A 779 -1.75 33.32 -4.34
N ASP A 780 -2.46 32.21 -4.15
CA ASP A 780 -1.96 31.07 -3.37
C ASP A 780 -0.90 30.27 -4.14
N TYR A 781 0.31 30.15 -3.57
CA TYR A 781 1.43 29.39 -4.15
C TYR A 781 1.07 27.95 -4.52
N ARG A 782 0.06 27.35 -3.87
CA ARG A 782 -0.41 25.98 -4.11
C ARG A 782 -1.16 25.82 -5.43
N ASP A 783 -1.77 26.89 -5.95
CA ASP A 783 -2.43 26.90 -7.27
C ASP A 783 -1.59 27.63 -8.35
N HIS A 784 -0.41 28.21 -8.03
CA HIS A 784 0.49 28.86 -9.02
C HIS A 784 0.76 28.01 -10.28
N GLN A 785 1.09 26.72 -10.12
CA GLN A 785 1.31 25.80 -11.25
C GLN A 785 0.08 25.73 -12.18
N ARG A 786 -1.12 25.85 -11.61
CA ARG A 786 -2.39 25.74 -12.30
C ARG A 786 -2.80 27.06 -12.94
N SER A 787 -2.57 28.20 -12.28
CA SER A 787 -2.70 29.54 -12.87
C SER A 787 -1.83 29.69 -14.11
N LEU A 788 -0.58 29.20 -14.05
CA LEU A 788 0.32 29.10 -15.22
C LEU A 788 -0.27 28.22 -16.33
N GLY A 789 -0.93 27.12 -15.95
CA GLY A 789 -1.67 26.25 -16.88
C GLY A 789 -2.88 26.91 -17.54
N TYR A 790 -3.64 27.75 -16.83
CA TYR A 790 -4.75 28.52 -17.41
C TYR A 790 -4.24 29.62 -18.36
N VAL A 791 -3.18 30.34 -18.00
CA VAL A 791 -2.58 31.38 -18.86
C VAL A 791 -2.01 30.79 -20.15
N LYS A 792 -1.27 29.66 -20.08
CA LYS A 792 -0.84 28.96 -21.31
C LYS A 792 -2.03 28.39 -22.11
N LEU A 793 -3.18 28.11 -21.49
CA LEU A 793 -4.37 27.65 -22.22
C LEU A 793 -5.03 28.78 -23.03
N LEU A 794 -5.11 30.00 -22.47
CA LEU A 794 -5.54 31.18 -23.21
C LEU A 794 -4.65 31.43 -24.45
N GLY A 795 -3.34 31.28 -24.31
CA GLY A 795 -2.39 31.40 -25.43
C GLY A 795 -2.62 30.38 -26.55
N GLU A 796 -2.83 29.09 -26.21
CA GLU A 796 -3.11 28.07 -27.23
C GLU A 796 -4.51 28.20 -27.86
N LEU A 797 -5.50 28.73 -27.13
CA LEU A 797 -6.81 29.08 -27.70
C LEU A 797 -6.68 30.21 -28.73
N TYR A 798 -5.88 31.24 -28.44
CA TYR A 798 -5.52 32.28 -29.41
C TYR A 798 -4.79 31.70 -30.64
N ASN A 799 -3.76 30.85 -30.45
CA ASN A 799 -3.02 30.22 -31.55
C ASN A 799 -3.92 29.45 -32.52
N CYS A 800 -4.87 28.67 -31.98
CA CYS A 800 -5.86 27.94 -32.76
C CYS A 800 -6.82 28.87 -33.55
N GLY A 801 -6.97 30.13 -33.15
CA GLY A 801 -7.93 31.09 -33.70
C GLY A 801 -9.31 31.02 -33.04
N LEU A 802 -9.36 30.71 -31.75
CA LEU A 802 -10.60 30.58 -30.96
C LEU A 802 -10.87 31.81 -30.06
N VAL A 803 -9.88 32.69 -29.90
CA VAL A 803 -9.92 33.89 -29.06
C VAL A 803 -9.22 35.02 -29.82
N SER A 804 -9.71 36.26 -29.71
CA SER A 804 -9.15 37.42 -30.41
C SER A 804 -7.88 37.95 -29.74
N MET A 805 -7.09 38.75 -30.46
CA MET A 805 -5.89 39.39 -29.91
C MET A 805 -6.21 40.35 -28.76
N ASN A 806 -7.40 40.98 -28.78
CA ASN A 806 -7.82 41.94 -27.75
C ASN A 806 -7.86 41.26 -26.37
N VAL A 807 -8.50 40.10 -26.25
CA VAL A 807 -8.58 39.33 -24.98
C VAL A 807 -7.20 38.95 -24.44
N VAL A 808 -6.24 38.62 -25.31
CA VAL A 808 -4.85 38.34 -24.90
C VAL A 808 -4.16 39.59 -24.35
N VAL A 809 -4.29 40.73 -25.05
CA VAL A 809 -3.69 42.01 -24.64
C VAL A 809 -4.35 42.56 -23.37
N GLU A 810 -5.67 42.49 -23.25
CA GLU A 810 -6.41 42.83 -22.03
C GLU A 810 -6.00 41.95 -20.85
N THR A 811 -5.77 40.65 -21.07
CA THR A 811 -5.25 39.75 -20.04
C THR A 811 -3.83 40.12 -19.64
N LEU A 812 -2.96 40.51 -20.58
CA LEU A 812 -1.62 41.01 -20.28
C LEU A 812 -1.65 42.28 -19.40
N TYR A 813 -2.50 43.26 -19.72
CA TYR A 813 -2.68 44.44 -18.87
C TYR A 813 -3.35 44.10 -17.52
N LEU A 814 -4.31 43.18 -17.48
CA LEU A 814 -4.92 42.69 -16.22
C LEU A 814 -3.86 42.09 -15.28
N LEU A 815 -2.94 41.27 -15.79
CA LEU A 815 -1.86 40.68 -15.00
C LEU A 815 -0.99 41.73 -14.28
N ILE A 816 -0.72 42.88 -14.90
CA ILE A 816 0.11 43.94 -14.28
C ILE A 816 -0.69 45.00 -13.50
N ASN A 817 -1.96 45.22 -13.84
CA ASN A 817 -2.79 46.28 -13.25
C ASN A 817 -3.66 45.81 -12.06
N HIS A 818 -3.92 44.50 -11.92
CA HIS A 818 -4.80 43.98 -10.88
C HIS A 818 -4.30 44.35 -9.47
N SER A 819 -5.19 44.87 -8.63
CA SER A 819 -4.88 45.38 -7.28
C SER A 819 -4.02 46.65 -7.18
N HIS A 820 -3.62 47.28 -8.30
CA HIS A 820 -2.80 48.50 -8.33
C HIS A 820 -3.56 49.79 -8.71
N ASP A 821 -4.86 49.86 -8.39
CA ASP A 821 -5.72 51.02 -8.65
C ASP A 821 -5.38 52.19 -7.74
N LEU A 822 -4.97 53.32 -8.32
CA LEU A 822 -4.66 54.57 -7.60
C LEU A 822 -5.79 55.02 -6.68
N LEU A 823 -7.06 54.77 -7.02
CA LEU A 823 -8.22 55.18 -6.23
C LEU A 823 -8.29 54.52 -4.84
N THR A 824 -7.51 53.47 -4.59
CA THR A 824 -7.39 52.82 -3.27
C THR A 824 -6.59 53.67 -2.26
N LEU A 825 -5.67 54.53 -2.73
CA LEU A 825 -4.75 55.23 -1.83
C LEU A 825 -5.47 56.29 -0.96
N PRO A 826 -5.13 56.42 0.34
CA PRO A 826 -5.76 57.38 1.28
C PRO A 826 -5.63 58.88 0.93
N GLN A 827 -4.93 59.20 -0.17
CA GLN A 827 -4.82 60.54 -0.73
C GLN A 827 -5.94 60.89 -1.73
N TYR A 828 -6.62 59.89 -2.31
CA TYR A 828 -7.77 60.08 -3.22
C TYR A 828 -9.13 59.81 -2.56
N SER A 829 -9.13 59.48 -1.27
CA SER A 829 -10.35 59.41 -0.46
C SER A 829 -11.12 60.75 -0.49
N SER A 830 -12.45 60.67 -0.36
CA SER A 830 -13.41 61.78 -0.54
C SER A 830 -13.12 63.03 0.27
N ASP A 831 -12.40 62.88 1.38
CA ASP A 831 -12.29 63.90 2.43
C ASP A 831 -11.16 64.91 2.17
N LYS A 832 -10.39 64.75 1.09
CA LYS A 832 -9.20 65.57 0.78
C LYS A 832 -9.23 66.27 -0.58
N LEU A 833 -9.93 65.75 -1.59
CA LEU A 833 -10.06 66.38 -2.91
C LEU A 833 -11.35 67.21 -2.98
N THR A 834 -11.33 68.30 -3.78
CA THR A 834 -12.60 68.94 -4.15
C THR A 834 -13.36 68.05 -5.15
N ALA A 835 -14.70 68.10 -5.10
CA ALA A 835 -15.54 67.31 -6.01
C ALA A 835 -15.26 67.58 -7.50
N ALA A 836 -14.80 68.79 -7.85
CA ALA A 836 -14.38 69.14 -9.20
C ALA A 836 -13.12 68.38 -9.64
N GLN A 837 -12.07 68.33 -8.80
CA GLN A 837 -10.84 67.60 -9.08
C GLN A 837 -11.08 66.09 -9.18
N LEU A 838 -11.92 65.54 -8.30
CA LEU A 838 -12.25 64.11 -8.31
C LEU A 838 -13.09 63.73 -9.55
N LEU A 839 -13.98 64.61 -10.02
CA LEU A 839 -14.72 64.44 -11.28
C LEU A 839 -13.80 64.57 -12.49
N GLU A 840 -12.86 65.52 -12.49
CA GLU A 840 -11.87 65.69 -13.55
C GLU A 840 -10.94 64.47 -13.66
N MET A 841 -10.44 63.94 -12.54
CA MET A 841 -9.66 62.70 -12.52
C MET A 841 -10.47 61.51 -13.05
N LYS A 842 -11.73 61.35 -12.61
CA LYS A 842 -12.61 60.30 -13.16
C LYS A 842 -12.89 60.46 -14.65
N LYS A 843 -12.97 61.69 -15.18
CA LYS A 843 -13.05 61.95 -16.63
C LYS A 843 -11.78 61.50 -17.34
N ARG A 844 -10.59 61.77 -16.79
CA ARG A 844 -9.31 61.30 -17.37
C ARG A 844 -9.21 59.77 -17.39
N PHE A 845 -9.55 59.10 -16.28
CA PHE A 845 -9.58 57.63 -16.20
C PHE A 845 -10.66 56.98 -17.09
N LEU A 846 -11.70 57.72 -17.48
CA LEU A 846 -12.69 57.26 -18.46
C LEU A 846 -12.22 57.44 -19.91
N LEU A 847 -11.31 58.39 -20.16
CA LEU A 847 -10.72 58.65 -21.49
C LEU A 847 -9.49 57.77 -21.76
N VAL A 848 -8.67 57.50 -20.73
CA VAL A 848 -7.50 56.62 -20.80
C VAL A 848 -7.48 55.73 -19.54
N PRO A 849 -8.04 54.51 -19.60
CA PRO A 849 -8.14 53.61 -18.46
C PRO A 849 -6.80 53.26 -17.81
N ASP A 850 -5.72 53.14 -18.60
CA ASP A 850 -4.37 52.83 -18.11
C ASP A 850 -3.84 53.86 -17.10
N MET A 851 -4.28 55.12 -17.17
CA MET A 851 -3.89 56.17 -16.21
C MET A 851 -4.33 55.89 -14.76
N ARG A 852 -5.24 54.93 -14.55
CA ARG A 852 -5.77 54.56 -13.24
C ARG A 852 -4.78 53.73 -12.41
N TYR A 853 -3.77 53.12 -13.02
CA TYR A 853 -2.93 52.10 -12.37
C TYR A 853 -1.46 52.54 -12.23
N ASP A 854 -0.85 52.25 -11.09
CA ASP A 854 0.59 52.43 -10.85
C ASP A 854 1.11 51.25 -10.02
N PRO A 855 2.10 50.47 -10.49
CA PRO A 855 2.53 49.24 -9.83
C PRO A 855 3.24 49.45 -8.48
N ARG A 856 3.40 50.71 -8.04
CA ARG A 856 3.86 51.09 -6.70
C ARG A 856 2.70 51.35 -5.71
N VAL A 857 1.44 51.28 -6.15
CA VAL A 857 0.27 51.22 -5.26
C VAL A 857 0.40 49.94 -4.42
N PRO A 858 0.46 50.03 -3.07
CA PRO A 858 0.60 48.85 -2.22
C PRO A 858 -0.58 47.89 -2.38
N SER A 859 -0.26 46.62 -2.63
CA SER A 859 -1.21 45.53 -2.84
C SER A 859 -0.92 44.42 -1.83
N GLU A 860 -1.95 43.93 -1.15
CA GLU A 860 -1.84 42.80 -0.20
C GLU A 860 -1.57 41.46 -0.91
N VAL A 861 -1.90 41.37 -2.19
CA VAL A 861 -1.78 40.13 -3.01
C VAL A 861 -0.65 40.19 -4.05
N ASP A 862 0.00 41.34 -4.21
CA ASP A 862 1.10 41.54 -5.16
C ASP A 862 2.12 42.56 -4.63
N GLY A 863 2.78 42.19 -3.54
CA GLY A 863 3.78 43.03 -2.87
C GLY A 863 5.09 43.19 -3.67
N PRO A 864 6.06 43.98 -3.17
CA PRO A 864 7.33 44.23 -3.87
C PRO A 864 8.23 42.98 -4.04
N ILE A 865 8.00 41.93 -3.26
CA ILE A 865 8.69 40.63 -3.34
C ILE A 865 7.92 39.58 -4.16
N GLU A 866 6.66 39.84 -4.53
CA GLU A 866 5.82 38.89 -5.27
C GLU A 866 6.17 38.94 -6.76
N VAL A 867 6.87 37.91 -7.24
CA VAL A 867 7.34 37.83 -8.64
C VAL A 867 6.52 36.89 -9.51
N PHE A 868 5.49 36.24 -8.98
CA PHE A 868 4.76 35.20 -9.73
C PHE A 868 4.07 35.75 -11.00
N ARG A 869 3.54 36.97 -10.96
CA ARG A 869 2.89 37.58 -12.14
C ARG A 869 3.85 37.80 -13.31
N ILE A 870 5.15 38.00 -13.06
CA ILE A 870 6.19 38.04 -14.09
C ILE A 870 6.20 36.74 -14.88
N ARG A 871 6.18 35.59 -14.18
CA ARG A 871 6.16 34.25 -14.79
C ARG A 871 4.86 33.99 -15.57
N LEU A 872 3.73 34.58 -15.17
CA LEU A 872 2.47 34.53 -15.95
C LEU A 872 2.56 35.35 -17.25
N VAL A 873 3.07 36.58 -17.19
CA VAL A 873 3.22 37.46 -18.37
C VAL A 873 4.16 36.83 -19.41
N SER A 874 5.35 36.38 -18.99
CA SER A 874 6.30 35.70 -19.89
C SER A 874 5.66 34.48 -20.54
N ALA A 875 4.99 33.63 -19.76
CA ALA A 875 4.32 32.43 -20.24
C ALA A 875 3.21 32.69 -21.26
N LEU A 876 2.47 33.80 -21.15
CA LEU A 876 1.45 34.17 -22.14
C LEU A 876 2.10 34.60 -23.46
N ILE A 877 3.11 35.48 -23.38
CA ILE A 877 3.82 36.00 -24.57
C ILE A 877 4.57 34.88 -25.30
N GLU A 878 5.30 34.01 -24.58
CA GLU A 878 5.93 32.79 -25.11
C GLU A 878 4.94 31.93 -25.90
N THR A 879 3.74 31.73 -25.35
CA THR A 879 2.74 30.83 -25.93
C THR A 879 2.11 31.44 -27.18
N CYS A 880 1.79 32.73 -27.16
CA CYS A 880 1.20 33.45 -28.30
C CYS A 880 2.19 33.77 -29.43
N ASN A 881 3.50 33.87 -29.15
CA ASN A 881 4.52 34.18 -30.15
C ASN A 881 5.29 32.93 -30.65
N GLY A 882 5.19 31.80 -29.95
CA GLY A 882 5.36 30.47 -30.55
C GLY A 882 6.65 29.72 -30.23
N SER A 883 6.56 28.71 -29.35
CA SER A 883 7.49 27.57 -29.29
C SER A 883 7.04 26.40 -30.20
N GLY A 884 6.20 26.69 -31.21
CA GLY A 884 5.15 25.76 -31.67
C GLY A 884 5.24 25.16 -33.08
N SER A 885 6.17 25.59 -33.94
CA SER A 885 6.47 24.92 -35.22
C SER A 885 7.86 25.27 -35.78
N VAL A 886 8.81 24.35 -35.66
CA VAL A 886 9.95 24.28 -36.60
C VAL A 886 9.55 23.24 -37.65
N GLY A 887 8.87 23.70 -38.69
CA GLY A 887 8.30 22.84 -39.73
C GLY A 887 7.29 23.56 -40.61
N HIS A 888 7.71 23.82 -41.85
CA HIS A 888 6.95 24.03 -43.10
C HIS A 888 5.55 24.66 -43.01
N GLY A 889 5.44 25.89 -43.49
CA GLY A 889 4.17 26.56 -43.81
C GLY A 889 4.19 28.05 -43.46
N ASN A 890 3.80 28.92 -44.40
CA ASN A 890 3.70 30.36 -44.16
C ASN A 890 2.62 30.64 -43.08
N SER A 891 3.06 31.13 -41.92
CA SER A 891 2.19 31.61 -40.83
C SER A 891 2.81 32.82 -40.13
N THR A 892 3.40 33.70 -40.94
CA THR A 892 4.13 34.92 -40.56
C THR A 892 3.27 35.99 -39.87
N GLU A 893 1.96 35.75 -39.72
CA GLU A 893 0.95 36.70 -39.25
C GLU A 893 0.34 36.33 -37.87
N ARG A 894 0.60 35.13 -37.34
CA ARG A 894 0.01 34.68 -36.06
C ARG A 894 0.96 34.89 -34.89
N GLY A 895 0.82 36.06 -34.27
CA GLY A 895 1.45 36.47 -33.02
C GLY A 895 0.87 37.81 -32.55
N ILE A 896 1.22 38.26 -31.34
CA ILE A 896 0.70 39.56 -30.85
C ILE A 896 1.30 40.68 -31.71
N SER A 897 0.44 41.56 -32.24
CA SER A 897 0.82 42.64 -33.16
C SER A 897 1.99 43.47 -32.63
N ARG A 898 3.07 43.62 -33.42
CA ARG A 898 4.35 44.18 -32.95
C ARG A 898 4.22 45.52 -32.23
N PRO A 899 3.45 46.52 -32.71
CA PRO A 899 3.28 47.80 -31.99
C PRO A 899 2.49 47.63 -30.68
N ARG A 900 1.47 46.76 -30.64
CA ARG A 900 0.67 46.51 -29.43
C ARG A 900 1.49 45.80 -28.35
N LEU A 901 2.28 44.79 -28.73
CA LEU A 901 3.18 44.10 -27.80
C LEU A 901 4.34 45.03 -27.37
N GLY A 902 4.94 45.76 -28.30
CA GLY A 902 5.99 46.74 -28.02
C GLY A 902 5.54 47.79 -26.99
N ARG A 903 4.34 48.36 -27.17
CA ARG A 903 3.69 49.25 -26.17
C ARG A 903 3.56 48.55 -24.82
N PHE A 904 2.97 47.36 -24.77
CA PHE A 904 2.79 46.61 -23.52
C PHE A 904 4.13 46.35 -22.79
N MET A 905 5.20 46.04 -23.52
CA MET A 905 6.52 45.79 -22.93
C MET A 905 7.13 47.00 -22.21
N ILE A 906 6.67 48.21 -22.48
CA ILE A 906 7.06 49.42 -21.74
C ILE A 906 6.35 49.44 -20.37
N PHE A 907 5.05 49.17 -20.34
CA PHE A 907 4.29 49.02 -19.09
C PHE A 907 4.76 47.81 -18.25
N PHE A 908 5.11 46.69 -18.89
CA PHE A 908 5.68 45.52 -18.20
C PHE A 908 7.06 45.81 -17.61
N GLN A 909 7.95 46.52 -18.32
CA GLN A 909 9.23 46.96 -17.74
C GLN A 909 9.04 47.88 -16.53
N ARG A 910 8.07 48.81 -16.59
CA ARG A 910 7.67 49.62 -15.42
C ARG A 910 7.15 48.77 -14.26
N TYR A 911 6.45 47.66 -14.52
CA TYR A 911 6.07 46.69 -13.49
C TYR A 911 7.28 45.92 -12.92
N LEU A 912 8.25 45.50 -13.76
CA LEU A 912 9.47 44.83 -13.29
C LEU A 912 10.25 45.70 -12.30
N PHE A 913 10.48 46.97 -12.63
CA PHE A 913 11.19 47.91 -11.75
C PHE A 913 10.40 48.33 -10.48
N SER A 914 9.16 47.87 -10.28
CA SER A 914 8.45 48.09 -8.99
C SER A 914 8.78 47.01 -7.93
N LYS A 915 9.46 45.93 -8.34
CA LYS A 915 9.85 44.82 -7.45
C LYS A 915 11.21 45.08 -6.82
N THR A 916 11.35 44.75 -5.54
CA THR A 916 12.54 45.09 -4.73
C THR A 916 13.68 44.10 -4.84
N ASP A 917 13.35 42.84 -5.16
CA ASP A 917 14.31 41.75 -5.39
C ASP A 917 13.63 40.77 -6.35
N VAL A 918 14.34 40.34 -7.40
CA VAL A 918 13.84 39.38 -8.39
C VAL A 918 14.75 38.15 -8.32
N PRO A 919 14.27 37.01 -7.80
CA PRO A 919 15.09 35.80 -7.72
C PRO A 919 15.63 35.39 -9.09
N MET A 920 16.93 35.07 -9.14
CA MET A 920 17.70 34.76 -10.35
C MET A 920 17.02 33.81 -11.35
N GLU A 921 16.23 32.84 -10.88
CA GLU A 921 15.42 31.98 -11.77
C GLU A 921 14.43 32.77 -12.64
N THR A 922 13.80 33.80 -12.07
CA THR A 922 12.84 34.68 -12.74
C THR A 922 13.57 35.73 -13.58
N GLU A 923 14.75 36.19 -13.17
CA GLU A 923 15.61 37.03 -14.00
C GLU A 923 15.97 36.34 -15.32
N PHE A 924 16.36 35.05 -15.27
CA PHE A 924 16.62 34.27 -16.49
C PHE A 924 15.37 34.16 -17.39
N VAL A 925 14.16 33.99 -16.84
CA VAL A 925 12.92 33.97 -17.62
C VAL A 925 12.62 35.33 -18.27
N VAL A 926 12.98 36.43 -17.62
CA VAL A 926 12.88 37.79 -18.21
C VAL A 926 13.96 38.00 -19.28
N PHE A 927 15.17 37.49 -19.07
CA PHE A 927 16.27 37.55 -20.04
C PHE A 927 15.91 36.78 -21.33
N ASP A 928 15.52 35.51 -21.21
CA ASP A 928 15.12 34.66 -22.34
C ASP A 928 13.95 35.28 -23.13
N LEU A 929 12.99 35.90 -22.43
CA LEU A 929 11.90 36.67 -23.03
C LEU A 929 12.42 37.91 -23.79
N PHE A 930 13.34 38.66 -23.21
CA PHE A 930 13.86 39.90 -23.83
C PHE A 930 14.77 39.62 -25.03
N GLU A 931 15.54 38.53 -25.03
CA GLU A 931 16.32 38.07 -26.18
C GLU A 931 15.39 37.65 -27.34
N MET A 932 14.37 36.83 -27.04
CA MET A 932 13.36 36.43 -28.02
C MET A 932 12.60 37.63 -28.60
N LEU A 933 12.18 38.59 -27.76
CA LEU A 933 11.47 39.79 -28.21
C LEU A 933 12.37 40.78 -28.95
N GLY A 934 13.64 40.91 -28.57
CA GLY A 934 14.60 41.78 -29.28
C GLY A 934 14.78 41.37 -30.74
N SER A 935 14.91 40.07 -31.01
CA SER A 935 14.99 39.55 -32.38
C SER A 935 13.66 39.67 -33.16
N SER A 936 12.52 39.54 -32.47
CA SER A 936 11.19 39.46 -33.10
C SER A 936 10.51 40.82 -33.33
N LEU A 937 10.73 41.80 -32.45
CA LEU A 937 10.05 43.10 -32.45
C LEU A 937 10.84 44.25 -33.09
N LYS A 938 12.17 44.15 -33.18
CA LYS A 938 13.08 45.19 -33.72
C LYS A 938 12.75 46.57 -33.14
N ASP A 939 12.42 47.55 -33.98
CA ASP A 939 12.18 48.96 -33.64
C ASP A 939 11.03 49.19 -32.65
N HIS A 940 10.18 48.18 -32.42
CA HIS A 940 9.09 48.23 -31.44
C HIS A 940 9.48 47.80 -30.01
N PHE A 941 10.72 47.35 -29.76
CA PHE A 941 11.18 46.96 -28.42
C PHE A 941 12.43 47.73 -27.99
N LYS A 942 12.28 48.59 -26.98
CA LYS A 942 13.40 49.18 -26.22
C LYS A 942 13.50 48.51 -24.85
N LYS A 943 14.70 48.07 -24.48
CA LYS A 943 15.07 47.78 -23.09
C LYS A 943 15.39 49.08 -22.35
N PHE A 944 14.92 49.22 -21.12
CA PHE A 944 15.28 50.31 -20.21
C PHE A 944 16.16 49.79 -19.07
N ASP A 945 17.12 50.60 -18.64
CA ASP A 945 18.06 50.24 -17.56
C ASP A 945 17.74 50.93 -16.21
N THR A 946 16.80 51.88 -16.20
CA THR A 946 16.36 52.62 -14.99
C THR A 946 14.83 52.72 -14.88
N TRP A 947 14.31 52.87 -13.65
CA TRP A 947 12.89 53.17 -13.40
C TRP A 947 12.49 54.50 -14.06
N GLU A 948 13.34 55.53 -13.93
CA GLU A 948 13.07 56.90 -14.36
C GLU A 948 12.81 56.99 -15.87
N GLU A 949 13.60 56.31 -16.70
CA GLU A 949 13.40 56.32 -18.15
C GLU A 949 12.12 55.60 -18.58
N VAL A 950 11.77 54.47 -17.94
CA VAL A 950 10.55 53.72 -18.32
C VAL A 950 9.28 54.37 -17.78
N ASP A 951 9.34 55.00 -16.60
CA ASP A 951 8.25 55.84 -16.09
C ASP A 951 8.04 57.07 -16.96
N GLN A 952 9.11 57.71 -17.45
CA GLN A 952 9.02 58.79 -18.44
C GLN A 952 8.39 58.30 -19.75
N ALA A 953 8.77 57.13 -20.26
CA ALA A 953 8.20 56.57 -21.49
C ALA A 953 6.70 56.24 -21.33
N VAL A 954 6.28 55.69 -20.18
CA VAL A 954 4.85 55.46 -19.88
C VAL A 954 4.09 56.79 -19.73
N GLN A 955 4.67 57.80 -19.08
CA GLN A 955 4.05 59.13 -18.99
C GLN A 955 3.87 59.80 -20.36
N GLU A 956 4.83 59.64 -21.27
CA GLU A 956 4.77 60.15 -22.64
C GLU A 956 3.66 59.47 -23.45
N ILE A 957 3.51 58.14 -23.34
CA ILE A 957 2.42 57.37 -23.95
C ILE A 957 1.05 57.84 -23.43
N LEU A 958 0.86 57.84 -22.10
CA LEU A 958 -0.42 58.22 -21.47
C LEU A 958 -0.82 59.68 -21.76
N ARG A 959 0.16 60.58 -21.94
CA ARG A 959 -0.07 61.95 -22.40
C ARG A 959 -0.55 61.97 -23.85
N GLY A 960 0.08 61.20 -24.75
CA GLY A 960 -0.34 61.05 -26.14
C GLY A 960 -1.77 60.52 -26.26
N ASP A 961 -2.09 59.45 -25.53
CA ASP A 961 -3.43 58.87 -25.46
C ASP A 961 -4.48 59.90 -25.00
N MET A 962 -4.16 60.69 -23.95
CA MET A 962 -5.04 61.75 -23.44
C MET A 962 -5.26 62.87 -24.47
N GLU A 963 -4.20 63.34 -25.14
CA GLU A 963 -4.31 64.36 -26.18
C GLU A 963 -5.12 63.85 -27.39
N GLU A 964 -5.04 62.56 -27.71
CA GLU A 964 -5.80 61.93 -28.78
C GLU A 964 -7.27 61.69 -28.39
N ALA A 965 -7.54 61.23 -27.17
CA ALA A 965 -8.88 61.06 -26.64
C ALA A 965 -9.62 62.41 -26.49
N GLU A 966 -8.95 63.47 -26.03
CA GLU A 966 -9.53 64.82 -26.01
C GLU A 966 -9.72 65.39 -27.42
N ARG A 967 -8.87 65.02 -28.40
CA ARG A 967 -9.05 65.35 -29.82
C ARG A 967 -10.25 64.62 -30.43
N ARG A 968 -10.44 63.32 -30.17
CA ARG A 968 -11.65 62.55 -30.56
C ARG A 968 -12.91 63.11 -29.94
N LEU A 969 -12.91 63.35 -28.63
CA LEU A 969 -14.04 63.96 -27.92
C LEU A 969 -14.33 65.38 -28.43
N SER A 970 -13.31 66.14 -28.83
CA SER A 970 -13.49 67.44 -29.48
C SER A 970 -14.06 67.34 -30.90
N LYS A 971 -13.61 66.36 -31.72
CA LYS A 971 -14.23 66.04 -33.03
C LYS A 971 -15.71 65.69 -32.86
N LYS A 972 -16.05 64.76 -31.96
CA LYS A 972 -17.42 64.30 -31.70
C LYS A 972 -18.32 65.44 -31.21
N ASN A 973 -17.85 66.27 -30.27
CA ASN A 973 -18.57 67.48 -29.85
C ASN A 973 -18.73 68.51 -30.97
N ALA A 974 -17.74 68.69 -31.85
CA ALA A 974 -17.83 69.60 -32.99
C ALA A 974 -18.82 69.09 -34.05
N ALA A 975 -18.83 67.79 -34.35
CA ALA A 975 -19.80 67.16 -35.24
C ALA A 975 -21.23 67.30 -34.71
N LEU A 976 -21.44 67.04 -33.41
CA LEU A 976 -22.72 67.27 -32.73
C LEU A 976 -23.16 68.76 -32.81
N LEU A 977 -22.22 69.69 -32.58
CA LEU A 977 -22.49 71.13 -32.73
C LEU A 977 -22.83 71.52 -34.18
N MET A 978 -22.19 70.92 -35.19
CA MET A 978 -22.56 71.16 -36.59
C MET A 978 -23.95 70.60 -36.91
N ALA A 979 -24.28 69.38 -36.46
CA ALA A 979 -25.61 68.79 -36.61
C ALA A 979 -26.72 69.65 -35.96
N THR A 980 -26.45 70.28 -34.81
CA THR A 980 -27.42 71.19 -34.16
C THR A 980 -27.54 72.58 -34.79
N ASN A 981 -26.56 73.05 -35.57
CA ASN A 981 -26.57 74.38 -36.18
C ASN A 981 -26.87 74.38 -37.70
N GLY A 982 -26.88 73.21 -38.35
CA GLY A 982 -27.05 73.06 -39.80
C GLY A 982 -28.48 73.21 -40.32
N LEU A 983 -29.28 74.15 -39.81
CA LEU A 983 -30.71 74.27 -40.13
C LEU A 983 -31.18 75.67 -40.56
N ASP A 984 -30.43 76.35 -41.46
CA ASP A 984 -31.01 77.41 -42.28
C ASP A 984 -30.32 77.57 -43.66
N SER A 985 -31.10 77.99 -44.67
CA SER A 985 -30.76 78.22 -46.09
C SER A 985 -30.23 77.03 -46.92
N VAL A 986 -31.06 76.61 -47.90
CA VAL A 986 -30.76 75.59 -48.93
C VAL A 986 -30.58 76.28 -50.30
N ALA A 987 -29.70 75.75 -51.16
CA ALA A 987 -29.68 76.08 -52.61
C ALA A 987 -29.16 74.90 -53.46
N GLU A 988 -29.79 74.68 -54.60
CA GLU A 988 -29.51 73.63 -55.61
C GLU A 988 -28.43 74.15 -56.62
N ASP A 989 -27.89 73.43 -57.62
CA ASP A 989 -28.33 72.23 -58.35
C ASP A 989 -27.17 71.56 -59.15
N SER A 990 -27.32 70.27 -59.47
CA SER A 990 -26.87 69.54 -60.67
C SER A 990 -25.39 69.40 -61.13
N THR A 991 -24.96 68.12 -61.10
CA THR A 991 -24.33 67.32 -62.18
C THR A 991 -22.80 67.17 -62.36
N LEU A 992 -22.42 65.87 -62.32
CA LEU A 992 -21.50 65.11 -63.19
C LEU A 992 -20.01 64.89 -62.80
N SER A 993 -19.63 63.59 -62.89
CA SER A 993 -18.29 63.00 -63.16
C SER A 993 -17.49 62.42 -61.97
N GLN A 994 -17.11 61.14 -62.12
CA GLN A 994 -15.91 60.48 -61.54
C GLN A 994 -14.62 61.03 -62.22
N PRO A 995 -13.36 60.70 -61.81
CA PRO A 995 -12.91 59.65 -60.88
C PRO A 995 -11.78 60.09 -59.89
N GLY A 996 -11.17 59.11 -59.18
CA GLY A 996 -9.73 59.12 -58.84
C GLY A 996 -9.33 59.19 -57.35
N ASP A 997 -8.93 58.03 -56.82
CA ASP A 997 -7.67 57.69 -56.09
C ASP A 997 -7.11 58.55 -54.92
N GLU A 998 -6.13 57.93 -54.21
CA GLU A 998 -5.19 58.45 -53.18
C GLU A 998 -5.67 58.54 -51.71
N ASP A 999 -5.39 57.45 -50.98
CA ASP A 999 -4.72 57.32 -49.66
C ASP A 999 -5.06 58.26 -48.47
N ASP A 1000 -5.54 57.67 -47.35
CA ASP A 1000 -4.74 57.44 -46.12
C ASP A 1000 -5.52 56.53 -45.12
N GLU A 1001 -4.84 55.67 -44.36
CA GLU A 1001 -5.50 54.77 -43.39
C GLU A 1001 -5.59 55.41 -42.00
N SER A 1002 -6.82 55.76 -41.56
CA SER A 1002 -7.07 56.20 -40.18
C SER A 1002 -8.05 55.28 -39.44
N ILE A 1003 -7.51 54.54 -38.47
CA ILE A 1003 -8.25 53.70 -37.52
C ILE A 1003 -9.18 54.56 -36.63
N GLU A 1004 -10.46 54.19 -36.55
CA GLU A 1004 -11.36 54.58 -35.46
C GLU A 1004 -12.47 53.52 -35.31
N ASP A 1005 -12.33 52.61 -34.34
CA ASP A 1005 -13.43 51.76 -33.83
C ASP A 1005 -14.41 52.63 -33.02
N GLU A 1006 -15.73 52.39 -33.11
CA GLU A 1006 -16.69 52.52 -32.00
C GLU A 1006 -18.10 52.00 -32.38
N GLU A 1007 -18.42 50.80 -31.89
CA GLU A 1007 -19.70 50.30 -31.34
C GLU A 1007 -20.99 51.14 -31.52
N GLU A 1008 -22.10 50.50 -31.93
CA GLU A 1008 -23.40 50.55 -31.20
C GLU A 1008 -24.38 49.46 -31.69
N ASP A 1009 -25.07 48.78 -30.77
CA ASP A 1009 -26.08 47.74 -31.04
C ASP A 1009 -27.44 48.31 -31.49
N THR A 1010 -28.20 47.57 -32.31
CA THR A 1010 -29.68 47.56 -32.23
C THR A 1010 -30.29 46.31 -32.88
N ASP A 1011 -31.32 45.73 -32.24
CA ASP A 1011 -32.10 44.59 -32.75
C ASP A 1011 -33.06 44.98 -33.90
N ASP A 1012 -33.29 44.07 -34.85
CA ASP A 1012 -34.62 43.45 -35.09
C ASP A 1012 -34.67 42.54 -36.35
N ASP A 1013 -35.35 41.39 -36.19
CA ASP A 1013 -36.24 40.63 -37.11
C ASP A 1013 -35.82 40.02 -38.48
N GLU A 1014 -36.12 38.70 -38.54
CA GLU A 1014 -36.83 37.91 -39.58
C GLU A 1014 -36.18 37.49 -40.94
N ASP A 1015 -35.94 36.16 -41.02
CA ASP A 1015 -36.34 35.19 -42.07
C ASP A 1015 -35.73 35.12 -43.50
N ASP A 1016 -35.61 33.87 -43.99
CA ASP A 1016 -35.62 33.30 -45.37
C ASP A 1016 -34.90 34.03 -46.54
N ASP A 1017 -34.22 33.38 -47.51
CA ASP A 1017 -34.43 32.04 -48.10
C ASP A 1017 -33.09 31.32 -48.45
N ASP A 1018 -33.03 30.03 -48.11
CA ASP A 1018 -32.85 28.81 -48.96
C ASP A 1018 -31.92 28.72 -50.22
N GLU A 1019 -31.72 27.45 -50.64
CA GLU A 1019 -31.24 26.90 -51.94
C GLU A 1019 -29.74 26.95 -52.38
N HIS A 1020 -29.07 25.81 -52.11
CA HIS A 1020 -28.50 24.86 -53.10
C HIS A 1020 -27.06 24.90 -53.69
N ASP A 1021 -26.58 23.65 -53.89
CA ASP A 1021 -25.64 23.06 -54.86
C ASP A 1021 -24.12 23.35 -54.85
N ASP A 1022 -23.39 22.40 -54.22
CA ASP A 1022 -22.60 21.32 -54.85
C ASP A 1022 -21.40 21.58 -55.80
N ASP A 1023 -20.52 20.55 -55.81
CA ASP A 1023 -19.48 20.19 -56.80
C ASP A 1023 -18.27 21.14 -57.01
N GLU A 1024 -17.06 20.68 -57.34
CA GLU A 1024 -16.37 19.36 -57.26
C GLU A 1024 -14.84 19.65 -57.35
N ASP A 1025 -13.97 18.65 -57.10
CA ASP A 1025 -12.67 18.38 -57.78
C ASP A 1025 -11.58 19.48 -58.03
N ASN A 1026 -10.28 19.20 -58.15
CA ASN A 1026 -9.41 18.03 -57.92
C ASN A 1026 -7.93 18.45 -58.20
N ASP A 1027 -6.95 17.77 -57.59
CA ASP A 1027 -5.48 17.68 -57.83
C ASP A 1027 -4.63 18.82 -58.49
N GLY A 1028 -3.38 18.91 -58.01
CA GLY A 1028 -2.25 19.57 -58.67
C GLY A 1028 -0.94 19.28 -57.92
N GLU A 1029 -0.07 18.44 -58.50
CA GLU A 1029 1.20 17.97 -57.91
C GLU A 1029 2.42 18.77 -58.43
N GLU A 1030 3.63 18.31 -58.05
CA GLU A 1030 4.95 18.60 -58.68
C GLU A 1030 5.53 20.03 -58.51
N ASP A 1031 6.84 20.31 -58.69
CA ASP A 1031 8.14 19.65 -58.39
C ASP A 1031 9.23 20.69 -58.80
N ASP A 1032 10.51 20.67 -58.40
CA ASP A 1032 11.24 20.35 -57.15
C ASP A 1032 12.67 20.99 -57.34
N GLU A 1033 13.66 20.68 -56.48
CA GLU A 1033 15.12 20.96 -56.63
C GLU A 1033 15.57 22.45 -56.43
N GLU A 1034 16.51 22.72 -55.51
CA GLU A 1034 17.93 23.14 -55.75
C GLU A 1034 18.07 24.67 -56.08
N ASP A 1035 19.18 25.39 -55.84
CA ASP A 1035 20.59 24.98 -55.68
C ASP A 1035 21.44 26.03 -54.89
N ASP A 1036 22.58 25.57 -54.35
CA ASP A 1036 23.92 26.18 -54.13
C ASP A 1036 24.23 27.66 -53.73
N ASP A 1037 25.50 27.83 -53.26
CA ASP A 1037 26.42 29.00 -53.30
C ASP A 1037 26.15 30.30 -52.48
N GLU A 1038 27.17 31.07 -52.06
CA GLU A 1038 28.57 30.82 -51.58
C GLU A 1038 29.11 32.17 -51.01
N GLU A 1039 29.92 32.14 -49.94
CA GLU A 1039 30.95 33.17 -49.57
C GLU A 1039 30.44 34.66 -49.36
N ASP A 1040 31.16 35.66 -48.82
CA ASP A 1040 32.56 35.76 -48.35
C ASP A 1040 32.79 36.86 -47.25
N GLU A 1041 33.88 36.68 -46.48
CA GLU A 1041 34.91 37.62 -45.95
C GLU A 1041 34.71 39.02 -45.28
N GLU A 1042 35.63 39.29 -44.30
CA GLU A 1042 36.31 40.58 -43.93
C GLU A 1042 35.55 41.75 -43.19
N ASP A 1043 36.12 42.54 -42.25
CA ASP A 1043 37.44 42.49 -41.54
C ASP A 1043 37.56 43.39 -40.26
N GLU A 1044 38.70 43.26 -39.55
CA GLU A 1044 39.48 44.23 -38.69
C GLU A 1044 38.75 45.23 -37.73
N ASP A 1045 38.88 45.09 -36.39
CA ASP A 1045 39.81 45.81 -35.46
C ASP A 1045 39.16 47.08 -34.80
N ASP A 1046 39.62 47.74 -33.72
CA ASP A 1046 40.88 47.67 -32.95
C ASP A 1046 40.69 48.04 -31.43
N ASP A 1047 41.74 47.74 -30.66
CA ASP A 1047 42.14 47.83 -29.23
C ASP A 1047 41.60 48.84 -28.16
N GLU A 1048 42.11 48.58 -26.92
CA GLU A 1048 42.45 49.45 -25.76
C GLU A 1048 41.58 49.50 -24.46
N GLU A 1049 42.29 49.51 -23.32
CA GLU A 1049 41.83 49.43 -21.92
C GLU A 1049 42.13 50.75 -21.16
N GLU A 1050 41.45 51.05 -20.04
CA GLU A 1050 42.03 51.90 -18.97
C GLU A 1050 41.33 51.66 -17.59
N GLU A 1051 42.13 51.52 -16.52
CA GLU A 1051 41.70 51.51 -15.10
C GLU A 1051 42.24 52.77 -14.40
N GLU A 1052 41.48 53.40 -13.50
CA GLU A 1052 42.04 54.31 -12.47
C GLU A 1052 41.15 54.36 -11.20
N ASP A 1053 41.76 54.70 -10.05
CA ASP A 1053 41.29 54.43 -8.68
C ASP A 1053 40.92 55.71 -7.86
N GLU A 1054 40.37 55.52 -6.65
CA GLU A 1054 40.15 56.52 -5.55
C GLU A 1054 39.06 57.61 -5.82
N GLU A 1055 38.34 58.19 -4.85
CA GLU A 1055 38.59 58.42 -3.40
C GLU A 1055 37.29 58.45 -2.54
N GLU A 1056 37.39 58.62 -1.22
CA GLU A 1056 36.32 58.46 -0.21
C GLU A 1056 35.60 59.78 0.17
N LEU A 1057 34.27 59.76 0.42
CA LEU A 1057 33.52 60.94 0.88
C LEU A 1057 32.40 60.66 1.90
N LEU A 1058 32.60 61.14 3.14
CA LEU A 1058 31.70 60.99 4.29
C LEU A 1058 30.56 62.02 4.31
N ILE A 1059 29.31 61.56 4.47
CA ILE A 1059 28.18 62.37 4.96
C ILE A 1059 27.51 61.63 6.13
N ILE A 1060 27.16 62.37 7.19
CA ILE A 1060 26.64 61.83 8.45
C ILE A 1060 25.15 62.17 8.56
N HIS A 1061 24.31 61.20 8.94
CA HIS A 1061 23.08 61.49 9.68
C HIS A 1061 22.72 60.43 10.72
N ASP A 1062 22.45 60.94 11.91
CA ASP A 1062 21.62 60.48 13.04
C ASP A 1062 21.69 59.05 13.60
N ARG A 1063 21.77 59.01 14.94
CA ARG A 1063 21.80 57.80 15.76
C ARG A 1063 20.40 57.24 15.98
N ILE A 1064 20.20 55.96 15.69
CA ILE A 1064 19.22 55.13 16.39
C ILE A 1064 19.74 54.88 17.82
N GLN A 1065 18.85 54.88 18.82
CA GLN A 1065 19.20 54.49 20.19
C GLN A 1065 19.19 52.96 20.30
N LYS A 1066 20.26 52.36 20.84
CA LYS A 1066 20.26 50.94 21.24
C LYS A 1066 19.22 50.70 22.35
N SER A 1067 18.54 49.56 22.31
CA SER A 1067 17.71 49.03 23.40
C SER A 1067 18.58 48.47 24.53
N GLU A 1068 18.03 48.35 25.75
CA GLU A 1068 18.65 47.54 26.81
C GLU A 1068 18.74 46.05 26.40
N GLU A 1069 17.85 45.62 25.50
CA GLU A 1069 17.85 44.28 24.89
C GLU A 1069 19.06 44.04 23.98
N ASP A 1070 19.58 45.08 23.30
CA ASP A 1070 20.81 44.97 22.49
C ASP A 1070 22.03 44.71 23.38
N GLU A 1071 22.10 45.35 24.55
CA GLU A 1071 23.20 45.13 25.49
C GLU A 1071 23.10 43.76 26.17
N GLU A 1072 21.89 43.28 26.48
CA GLU A 1072 21.68 41.93 27.00
C GLU A 1072 21.99 40.86 25.93
N PHE A 1073 21.63 41.07 24.66
CA PHE A 1073 22.01 40.21 23.54
C PHE A 1073 23.53 40.18 23.33
N GLU A 1074 24.20 41.34 23.26
CA GLU A 1074 25.66 41.40 23.03
C GLU A 1074 26.44 40.77 24.20
N LYS A 1075 25.90 40.84 25.43
CA LYS A 1075 26.38 40.19 26.65
C LYS A 1075 26.12 38.69 26.67
N ALA A 1076 24.94 38.23 26.22
CA ALA A 1076 24.61 36.81 26.05
C ALA A 1076 25.50 36.16 24.98
N PHE A 1077 25.69 36.84 23.84
CA PHE A 1077 26.58 36.43 22.76
C PHE A 1077 28.05 36.33 23.23
N LYS A 1078 28.54 37.34 23.95
CA LYS A 1078 29.88 37.29 24.57
C LYS A 1078 30.02 36.19 25.61
N SER A 1079 28.96 35.87 26.37
CA SER A 1079 28.93 34.74 27.30
C SER A 1079 29.00 33.39 26.57
N MET A 1080 28.19 33.22 25.51
CA MET A 1080 28.15 32.03 24.67
C MET A 1080 29.51 31.76 23.99
N MET A 1081 30.16 32.81 23.49
CA MET A 1081 31.52 32.75 22.90
C MET A 1081 32.62 32.34 23.90
N HIS A 1082 32.40 32.48 25.21
CA HIS A 1082 33.32 31.98 26.24
C HIS A 1082 32.96 30.57 26.74
N GLY A 1083 31.72 30.11 26.53
CA GLY A 1083 31.25 28.79 26.99
C GLY A 1083 31.88 27.58 26.29
N THR A 1084 32.46 27.76 25.10
CA THR A 1084 33.02 26.67 24.27
C THR A 1084 34.51 26.41 24.46
N ALA A 1085 35.18 27.12 25.40
CA ALA A 1085 36.63 27.07 25.56
C ALA A 1085 37.19 25.82 26.29
N ASP A 1086 36.42 25.17 27.17
CA ASP A 1086 36.98 24.29 28.23
C ASP A 1086 36.78 22.76 28.04
N THR A 1087 36.20 22.31 26.92
CA THR A 1087 35.83 20.89 26.70
C THR A 1087 36.54 20.18 25.53
N ARG A 1088 37.81 20.52 25.25
CA ARG A 1088 38.69 19.71 24.36
C ARG A 1088 40.03 19.35 24.99
N LYS A 1089 40.03 18.38 25.91
CA LYS A 1089 41.24 17.57 26.22
C LYS A 1089 41.48 16.59 25.05
N PRO A 1090 42.67 16.54 24.44
CA PRO A 1090 42.94 15.65 23.32
C PRO A 1090 43.03 14.18 23.79
N ALA A 1091 42.29 13.29 23.12
CA ALA A 1091 42.41 11.85 23.26
C ALA A 1091 43.56 11.27 22.41
N ALA A 1092 43.75 9.95 22.46
CA ALA A 1092 44.96 9.26 22.01
C ALA A 1092 45.33 9.44 20.51
N ARG A 1093 46.62 9.24 20.22
CA ARG A 1093 47.21 9.33 18.87
C ARG A 1093 46.72 8.20 17.96
N VAL A 1094 46.54 8.50 16.68
CA VAL A 1094 46.54 7.50 15.59
C VAL A 1094 47.94 6.88 15.48
N ASN A 1095 48.01 5.56 15.24
CA ASN A 1095 49.25 4.79 15.31
C ASN A 1095 50.02 4.81 13.97
N VAL A 1096 50.84 5.84 13.74
CA VAL A 1096 51.60 6.04 12.48
C VAL A 1096 52.90 5.24 12.48
N ASP A 1097 52.81 3.92 12.34
CA ASP A 1097 53.96 2.99 12.43
C ASP A 1097 54.15 2.09 11.19
N LYS A 1098 53.77 2.60 10.00
CA LYS A 1098 53.98 1.94 8.70
C LYS A 1098 54.42 2.89 7.57
N MET A 1099 55.35 3.80 7.87
CA MET A 1099 56.12 4.54 6.84
C MET A 1099 57.62 4.47 7.14
N ALA A 1100 58.28 3.42 6.64
CA ALA A 1100 59.72 3.23 6.82
C ALA A 1100 60.52 4.24 5.95
N ILE A 1101 61.28 5.12 6.59
CA ILE A 1101 62.22 6.03 5.93
C ILE A 1101 63.56 5.28 5.72
N PRO A 1102 64.08 5.12 4.48
CA PRO A 1102 65.33 4.39 4.24
C PRO A 1102 66.56 5.09 4.85
N THR A 1103 67.18 4.46 5.85
CA THR A 1103 68.26 5.04 6.67
C THR A 1103 69.67 4.76 6.12
N VAL A 1104 69.94 5.10 4.86
CA VAL A 1104 71.32 5.12 4.31
C VAL A 1104 71.56 6.34 3.41
N VAL A 1105 72.32 7.32 3.92
CA VAL A 1105 72.99 8.34 3.09
C VAL A 1105 74.47 8.36 3.46
N LYS A 1106 75.29 7.64 2.68
CA LYS A 1106 76.76 7.65 2.84
C LYS A 1106 77.36 8.86 2.15
N SER A 1107 78.01 9.74 2.90
CA SER A 1107 78.79 10.85 2.37
C SER A 1107 80.04 10.35 1.62
N SER A 1108 80.38 10.97 0.49
CA SER A 1108 81.69 10.79 -0.15
C SER A 1108 82.15 12.06 -0.87
N ALA A 1109 83.41 12.44 -0.62
CA ALA A 1109 84.32 13.32 -1.37
C ALA A 1109 83.71 14.48 -2.21
N VAL A 1110 83.75 15.74 -1.76
CA VAL A 1110 84.92 16.66 -1.62
C VAL A 1110 85.37 17.31 -2.94
N LEU A 1111 85.18 18.64 -3.01
CA LEU A 1111 86.24 19.61 -3.32
C LEU A 1111 85.90 20.98 -2.71
N THR A 1112 86.91 21.80 -2.42
CA THR A 1112 86.87 23.05 -1.63
C THR A 1112 87.90 24.05 -2.19
N PRO A 1113 87.98 25.32 -1.72
CA PRO A 1113 86.92 26.25 -1.29
C PRO A 1113 87.10 27.69 -1.87
N ALA A 1114 86.00 28.45 -2.09
CA ALA A 1114 86.06 29.92 -2.23
C ALA A 1114 84.68 30.59 -2.07
N GLY A 1115 84.66 31.88 -1.74
CA GLY A 1115 83.51 32.77 -1.98
C GLY A 1115 82.50 32.92 -0.83
N SER A 1116 82.51 34.09 -0.18
CA SER A 1116 81.41 34.51 0.71
C SER A 1116 80.42 35.38 -0.07
N ARG A 1117 79.28 34.80 -0.48
CA ARG A 1117 77.94 35.41 -0.63
C ARG A 1117 76.99 34.43 -1.33
N GLY A 1118 75.71 34.49 -0.97
CA GLY A 1118 74.66 33.60 -1.48
C GLY A 1118 73.32 33.89 -0.81
N ALA A 1119 72.84 35.12 -0.94
CA ALA A 1119 71.44 35.42 -0.67
C ALA A 1119 70.60 34.98 -1.88
N LEU A 1120 69.42 34.42 -1.65
CA LEU A 1120 68.42 34.24 -2.71
C LEU A 1120 67.81 35.60 -3.05
N SER A 1121 67.40 35.77 -4.31
CA SER A 1121 66.74 37.00 -4.76
C SER A 1121 65.36 37.15 -4.12
N LEU A 1122 64.89 38.38 -4.03
CA LEU A 1122 63.48 38.71 -3.86
C LEU A 1122 62.98 39.19 -5.23
N ASP A 1123 61.86 38.66 -5.68
CA ASP A 1123 61.18 39.17 -6.87
C ASP A 1123 60.22 40.31 -6.49
N ALA A 1124 59.84 41.12 -7.47
CA ALA A 1124 59.42 42.51 -7.27
C ALA A 1124 58.09 42.72 -6.51
N ASN A 1125 57.34 41.66 -6.17
CA ASN A 1125 56.04 41.75 -5.47
C ASN A 1125 56.00 41.08 -4.08
N GLY A 1126 57.18 40.82 -3.47
CA GLY A 1126 57.31 40.66 -2.01
C GLY A 1126 56.85 39.35 -1.37
N SER A 1127 56.33 38.37 -2.13
CA SER A 1127 56.00 37.03 -1.63
C SER A 1127 57.21 36.07 -1.69
N PRO A 1128 57.32 35.08 -0.77
CA PRO A 1128 58.32 34.02 -0.86
C PRO A 1128 57.83 32.84 -1.70
N ASP A 1129 58.66 32.35 -2.63
CA ASP A 1129 58.42 31.10 -3.37
C ASP A 1129 58.51 29.87 -2.43
N GLY A 1130 57.35 29.42 -1.94
CA GLY A 1130 57.20 28.18 -1.19
C GLY A 1130 56.36 28.27 0.10
N VAL A 1131 55.67 27.17 0.40
CA VAL A 1131 54.79 27.02 1.57
C VAL A 1131 55.62 26.96 2.87
N VAL A 1132 55.27 27.80 3.85
CA VAL A 1132 56.07 27.99 5.08
C VAL A 1132 55.57 27.12 6.25
N PHE A 1133 56.21 25.97 6.44
CA PHE A 1133 55.89 25.06 7.55
C PHE A 1133 56.59 25.47 8.86
N ARG A 1134 55.85 25.52 9.97
CA ARG A 1134 56.40 25.86 11.31
C ARG A 1134 56.84 24.61 12.06
N MET A 1135 58.09 24.19 11.87
CA MET A 1135 58.69 23.04 12.56
C MET A 1135 59.01 23.36 14.03
N LEU A 1136 58.47 22.56 14.95
CA LEU A 1136 58.74 22.66 16.39
C LEU A 1136 59.94 21.79 16.78
N ARG A 1137 61.02 22.40 17.27
CA ARG A 1137 62.21 21.68 17.77
C ARG A 1137 62.33 21.81 19.29
N ARG A 1138 62.49 20.68 19.99
CA ARG A 1138 62.75 20.65 21.43
C ARG A 1138 64.23 20.97 21.70
N GLY A 1139 64.50 22.05 22.44
CA GLY A 1139 65.85 22.47 22.82
C GLY A 1139 66.36 21.75 24.07
N ASN A 1140 67.68 21.80 24.30
CA ASN A 1140 68.39 21.10 25.40
C ASN A 1140 68.05 21.57 26.84
N LYS A 1141 67.00 22.37 27.02
CA LYS A 1141 66.42 22.73 28.34
C LYS A 1141 64.89 22.61 28.38
N GLY A 1142 64.32 21.74 27.55
CA GLY A 1142 62.89 21.38 27.59
C GLY A 1142 61.93 22.39 26.93
N LYS A 1143 62.33 23.65 26.75
CA LYS A 1143 61.60 24.60 25.89
C LYS A 1143 61.53 24.09 24.45
N VAL A 1144 60.38 24.28 23.82
CA VAL A 1144 60.15 23.99 22.40
C VAL A 1144 60.25 25.33 21.65
N GLU A 1145 61.08 25.37 20.62
CA GLU A 1145 61.29 26.55 19.79
C GLU A 1145 60.75 26.28 18.39
N ALA A 1146 59.95 27.22 17.88
CA ALA A 1146 59.38 27.15 16.54
C ALA A 1146 60.36 27.75 15.53
N ARG A 1147 60.72 27.01 14.48
CA ARG A 1147 61.39 27.53 13.29
C ARG A 1147 60.46 27.42 12.09
N GLN A 1148 60.41 28.47 11.29
CA GLN A 1148 59.81 28.41 9.96
C GLN A 1148 60.79 27.72 8.99
N LEU A 1149 60.24 26.87 8.12
CA LEU A 1149 60.90 26.15 7.05
C LEU A 1149 60.10 26.42 5.78
N VAL A 1150 60.67 27.17 4.84
CA VAL A 1150 60.08 27.37 3.51
C VAL A 1150 60.29 26.09 2.70
N VAL A 1151 59.23 25.56 2.10
CA VAL A 1151 59.24 24.36 1.27
C VAL A 1151 58.72 24.74 -0.12
N PRO A 1152 59.53 24.64 -1.19
CA PRO A 1152 59.11 25.01 -2.55
C PRO A 1152 57.83 24.29 -2.99
N GLU A 1153 56.98 24.97 -3.76
CA GLU A 1153 55.64 24.47 -4.11
C GLU A 1153 55.65 23.15 -4.90
N ALA A 1154 56.70 22.90 -5.68
CA ALA A 1154 56.93 21.64 -6.39
C ALA A 1154 57.17 20.43 -5.46
N SER A 1155 57.30 20.64 -4.14
CA SER A 1155 57.40 19.56 -3.15
C SER A 1155 56.06 18.87 -2.93
N SER A 1156 56.06 17.53 -2.88
CA SER A 1156 54.86 16.74 -2.58
C SER A 1156 54.23 17.09 -1.21
N LEU A 1157 55.01 17.62 -0.26
CA LEU A 1157 54.52 18.09 1.03
C LEU A 1157 53.68 19.38 0.90
N ALA A 1158 54.10 20.31 0.05
CA ALA A 1158 53.35 21.53 -0.25
C ALA A 1158 52.07 21.20 -1.03
N GLN A 1159 52.18 20.38 -2.08
CA GLN A 1159 51.03 19.94 -2.89
C GLN A 1159 49.99 19.16 -2.08
N HIS A 1160 50.41 18.33 -1.12
CA HIS A 1160 49.48 17.63 -0.23
C HIS A 1160 48.79 18.59 0.73
N SER A 1161 49.51 19.57 1.28
CA SER A 1161 48.94 20.64 2.13
C SER A 1161 47.87 21.44 1.38
N HIS A 1162 48.12 21.87 0.14
CA HIS A 1162 47.13 22.59 -0.65
C HIS A 1162 45.90 21.75 -1.00
N ARG A 1163 46.05 20.45 -1.29
CA ARG A 1163 44.90 19.56 -1.50
C ARG A 1163 44.07 19.39 -0.23
N GLN A 1164 44.70 19.29 0.93
CA GLN A 1164 43.99 19.20 2.22
C GLN A 1164 43.31 20.53 2.60
N GLU A 1165 43.95 21.67 2.34
CA GLU A 1165 43.37 23.00 2.57
C GLU A 1165 42.17 23.26 1.65
N ASN A 1166 42.27 22.93 0.36
CA ASN A 1166 41.17 23.11 -0.59
C ASN A 1166 40.00 22.15 -0.31
N ALA A 1167 40.28 20.92 0.17
CA ALA A 1167 39.24 20.03 0.67
C ALA A 1167 38.53 20.62 1.91
N GLY A 1168 39.29 21.12 2.90
CA GLY A 1168 38.72 21.75 4.10
C GLY A 1168 37.93 23.03 3.79
N LYS A 1169 38.38 23.86 2.84
CA LYS A 1169 37.61 25.02 2.34
C LYS A 1169 36.32 24.58 1.66
N LYS A 1170 36.32 23.48 0.90
CA LYS A 1170 35.11 22.93 0.30
C LYS A 1170 34.13 22.40 1.35
N GLU A 1171 34.58 21.59 2.30
CA GLU A 1171 33.77 21.13 3.44
C GLU A 1171 33.21 22.32 4.24
N GLN A 1172 34.01 23.37 4.46
CA GLN A 1172 33.56 24.59 5.13
C GLN A 1172 32.51 25.36 4.31
N SER A 1173 32.60 25.37 2.98
CA SER A 1173 31.59 25.98 2.11
C SER A 1173 30.28 25.19 2.09
N GLU A 1174 30.35 23.85 2.08
CA GLU A 1174 29.18 22.96 2.17
C GLU A 1174 28.52 23.08 3.55
N LEU A 1175 29.30 23.14 4.64
CA LEU A 1175 28.81 23.42 6.00
C LEU A 1175 28.19 24.82 6.11
N LYS A 1176 28.78 25.86 5.50
CA LYS A 1176 28.19 27.21 5.49
C LYS A 1176 26.84 27.21 4.75
N ARG A 1177 26.75 26.52 3.62
CA ARG A 1177 25.48 26.33 2.89
C ARG A 1177 24.45 25.59 3.75
N LEU A 1178 24.85 24.52 4.45
CA LEU A 1178 23.96 23.74 5.30
C LEU A 1178 23.48 24.51 6.55
N VAL A 1179 24.29 25.43 7.07
CA VAL A 1179 23.90 26.31 8.18
C VAL A 1179 22.95 27.41 7.72
N LEU A 1180 23.21 28.04 6.57
CA LEU A 1180 22.28 29.01 5.95
C LEU A 1180 20.92 28.35 5.67
N GLN A 1181 20.93 27.17 5.03
CA GLN A 1181 19.72 26.38 4.75
C GLN A 1181 18.99 25.87 6.00
N ASN A 1182 19.59 25.95 7.19
CA ASN A 1182 18.88 25.72 8.45
C ASN A 1182 18.39 27.01 9.11
N MET A 1183 19.11 28.14 9.00
CA MET A 1183 18.58 29.44 9.41
C MET A 1183 17.33 29.80 8.61
N GLU A 1184 17.39 29.71 7.27
CA GLU A 1184 16.25 29.91 6.37
C GLU A 1184 15.04 29.03 6.72
N ARG A 1185 15.29 27.83 7.27
CA ARG A 1185 14.27 26.85 7.66
C ARG A 1185 13.71 27.08 9.07
N ASP A 1186 14.48 27.70 9.95
CA ASP A 1186 14.06 28.03 11.32
C ASP A 1186 13.38 29.41 11.39
N ASP A 1187 13.85 30.39 10.60
CA ASP A 1187 13.17 31.68 10.39
C ASP A 1187 11.75 31.45 9.83
N PHE A 1188 11.59 30.53 8.87
CA PHE A 1188 10.31 30.09 8.31
C PHE A 1188 9.35 29.41 9.32
N MET A 1189 9.81 29.10 10.55
CA MET A 1189 8.99 28.52 11.62
C MET A 1189 8.62 29.51 12.74
N SER A 1190 9.17 30.73 12.73
CA SER A 1190 9.09 31.64 13.87
C SER A 1190 7.97 32.69 13.82
N ASP A 1191 7.43 33.01 12.65
CA ASP A 1191 6.48 34.12 12.49
C ASP A 1191 5.02 33.67 12.32
N GLY A 1192 4.10 34.30 13.04
CA GLY A 1192 2.70 33.84 13.16
C GLY A 1192 1.83 34.76 14.06
N PRO A 1193 0.92 35.56 13.48
CA PRO A 1193 0.19 36.60 14.22
C PRO A 1193 -1.03 36.07 15.01
N PRO A 1194 -1.50 36.81 16.04
CA PRO A 1194 -2.69 36.47 16.82
C PRO A 1194 -4.01 36.86 16.10
N MET A 1195 -5.09 36.16 16.44
CA MET A 1195 -6.43 36.31 15.83
C MET A 1195 -7.38 37.21 16.65
N ASP A 1196 -8.13 38.07 15.96
CA ASP A 1196 -9.39 38.70 16.38
C ASP A 1196 -10.32 38.78 15.15
N GLY A 1197 -11.66 38.90 15.30
CA GLY A 1197 -12.60 38.49 14.21
C GLY A 1197 -13.79 39.42 13.86
N ILE A 1198 -14.80 38.84 13.18
CA ILE A 1198 -16.13 39.41 12.78
C ILE A 1198 -16.10 40.27 11.49
N PRO A 1199 -17.13 40.36 10.60
CA PRO A 1199 -18.48 39.74 10.52
C PRO A 1199 -18.79 38.97 9.20
N SER A 1200 -20.04 38.54 8.99
CA SER A 1200 -20.62 38.10 7.70
C SER A 1200 -21.86 38.93 7.28
N PHE A 1201 -22.14 39.07 5.98
CA PHE A 1201 -23.41 39.61 5.44
C PHE A 1201 -23.88 38.83 4.17
N GLY A 1202 -25.20 38.77 3.93
CA GLY A 1202 -25.86 38.08 2.80
C GLY A 1202 -26.30 39.04 1.66
N PRO A 1203 -27.40 38.79 0.89
CA PRO A 1203 -28.59 37.96 1.18
C PRO A 1203 -29.11 37.02 0.02
N PRO A 1204 -30.20 36.22 0.23
CA PRO A 1204 -30.67 35.20 -0.73
C PRO A 1204 -32.09 35.39 -1.33
N PRO A 1205 -32.47 34.64 -2.39
CA PRO A 1205 -33.84 34.60 -2.93
C PRO A 1205 -34.77 33.52 -2.31
N ARG A 1206 -35.70 33.98 -1.45
CA ARG A 1206 -37.18 33.90 -1.63
C ARG A 1206 -37.77 32.87 -2.64
N VAL A 1207 -38.83 32.07 -2.39
CA VAL A 1207 -39.81 31.90 -1.26
C VAL A 1207 -40.28 30.39 -1.12
N PRO A 1208 -41.49 29.94 -0.63
CA PRO A 1208 -41.60 28.84 0.37
C PRO A 1208 -42.14 27.49 -0.23
N VAL A 1209 -42.38 26.39 0.51
CA VAL A 1209 -43.44 26.13 1.52
C VAL A 1209 -43.07 25.01 2.52
N ASN A 1210 -43.50 25.21 3.77
CA ASN A 1210 -43.67 24.33 4.95
C ASN A 1210 -43.86 22.79 4.71
N PHE A 1211 -43.62 21.86 5.66
CA PHE A 1211 -43.96 21.94 7.10
C PHE A 1211 -43.14 21.03 8.05
N SER A 1212 -42.81 21.60 9.23
CA SER A 1212 -42.68 20.96 10.56
C SER A 1212 -41.71 19.78 10.84
N ASN A 1213 -40.53 20.15 11.37
CA ASN A 1213 -40.19 20.08 12.82
C ASN A 1213 -40.09 18.71 13.56
N GLN A 1214 -38.85 18.31 13.91
CA GLN A 1214 -38.43 18.16 15.32
C GLN A 1214 -36.91 17.93 15.54
N GLY A 1215 -36.30 18.65 16.50
CA GLY A 1215 -35.69 17.93 17.63
C GLY A 1215 -34.16 17.73 17.77
N ALA A 1216 -33.36 18.80 17.69
CA ALA A 1216 -32.20 19.06 18.58
C ALA A 1216 -30.91 18.17 18.61
N ASN A 1217 -29.80 18.84 18.27
CA ASN A 1217 -28.44 18.80 18.87
C ASN A 1217 -27.57 17.52 18.87
N GLN A 1218 -26.47 17.62 18.12
CA GLN A 1218 -25.16 17.07 18.48
C GLN A 1218 -24.10 18.16 18.20
N GLN A 1219 -23.09 18.33 19.07
CA GLN A 1219 -22.06 19.36 18.90
C GLN A 1219 -20.86 18.84 18.11
N THR A 1220 -20.39 19.63 17.14
CA THR A 1220 -19.18 19.36 16.36
C THR A 1220 -17.93 19.95 17.04
N SER A 1221 -16.90 19.14 17.24
CA SER A 1221 -15.57 19.59 17.66
C SER A 1221 -14.70 19.98 16.46
N GLU A 1222 -13.91 21.05 16.60
CA GLU A 1222 -13.13 21.64 15.50
C GLU A 1222 -11.89 20.81 15.12
N ALA A 1223 -11.55 20.79 13.83
CA ALA A 1223 -10.38 20.08 13.29
C ALA A 1223 -9.20 21.04 13.06
N ARG A 1224 -7.99 20.62 13.45
CA ARG A 1224 -6.76 21.40 13.32
C ARG A 1224 -5.96 20.92 12.09
N MET A 1225 -5.76 21.78 11.10
CA MET A 1225 -5.04 21.42 9.87
C MET A 1225 -3.54 21.23 10.08
N GLY A 1226 -2.93 20.30 9.34
CA GLY A 1226 -1.49 20.04 9.30
C GLY A 1226 -0.85 20.52 7.99
N PHE A 1227 0.43 20.88 8.06
CA PHE A 1227 1.19 21.42 6.93
C PHE A 1227 1.67 20.34 5.95
N GLY A 1228 1.81 20.71 4.67
CA GLY A 1228 2.31 19.83 3.60
C GLY A 1228 3.84 19.78 3.51
N GLY A 1229 4.37 18.67 2.97
CA GLY A 1229 5.79 18.54 2.63
C GLY A 1229 6.16 19.30 1.35
N GLY A 1230 7.42 19.75 1.26
CA GLY A 1230 7.92 20.62 0.21
C GLY A 1230 7.94 20.04 -1.21
N SER A 1231 7.95 20.92 -2.21
CA SER A 1231 7.82 20.62 -3.62
C SER A 1231 9.15 20.65 -4.39
N GLU A 1232 9.87 19.53 -4.42
CA GLU A 1232 10.90 19.27 -5.44
C GLU A 1232 10.24 18.65 -6.69
N TRP A 1233 9.82 19.47 -7.66
CA TRP A 1233 9.15 19.00 -8.90
C TRP A 1233 9.69 19.66 -10.17
N ASN A 1234 9.59 18.94 -11.29
CA ASN A 1234 10.35 19.21 -12.52
C ASN A 1234 9.87 20.43 -13.33
N ASN A 1235 10.74 21.44 -13.48
CA ASN A 1235 10.58 22.53 -14.45
C ASN A 1235 10.53 22.06 -15.93
N ALA A 1236 10.94 20.82 -16.22
CA ALA A 1236 11.10 20.30 -17.58
C ALA A 1236 9.78 20.09 -18.36
N GLU A 1237 8.66 19.76 -17.69
CA GLU A 1237 7.38 19.47 -18.39
C GLU A 1237 6.62 20.73 -18.83
N PHE A 1238 6.96 21.91 -18.28
CA PHE A 1238 6.28 23.18 -18.57
C PHE A 1238 6.98 24.04 -19.65
N GLY A 1239 8.02 23.49 -20.29
CA GLY A 1239 8.66 24.06 -21.47
C GLY A 1239 9.98 24.81 -21.23
N LEU A 1240 10.43 24.95 -19.99
CA LEU A 1240 11.70 25.62 -19.62
C LEU A 1240 12.92 24.80 -20.07
N ARG A 1241 13.25 24.90 -21.36
CA ARG A 1241 14.45 24.32 -21.97
C ARG A 1241 15.69 25.11 -21.56
N ARG A 1242 16.47 24.61 -20.60
CA ARG A 1242 17.89 25.01 -20.51
C ARG A 1242 18.56 24.72 -21.86
N GLY A 1243 19.13 25.75 -22.49
CA GLY A 1243 19.83 25.62 -23.76
C GLY A 1243 20.94 24.57 -23.71
N LYS A 1244 21.05 23.73 -24.75
CA LYS A 1244 22.16 22.78 -24.91
C LYS A 1244 23.44 23.53 -25.33
N GLY A 1245 24.08 24.25 -24.40
CA GLY A 1245 25.09 25.23 -24.81
C GLY A 1245 26.22 25.61 -23.85
N TYR A 1246 26.36 25.03 -22.65
CA TYR A 1246 27.49 25.38 -21.78
C TYR A 1246 28.17 24.20 -21.07
N ARG A 1247 29.33 23.79 -21.60
CA ARG A 1247 30.44 23.25 -20.81
C ARG A 1247 31.37 24.43 -20.51
N GLY A 1248 31.30 24.97 -19.30
CA GLY A 1248 31.96 26.25 -18.97
C GLY A 1248 33.47 26.18 -18.74
N THR A 1249 34.03 27.33 -18.36
CA THR A 1249 35.45 27.50 -18.02
C THR A 1249 35.61 28.59 -16.95
N LYS A 1250 36.47 28.28 -15.97
CA LYS A 1250 36.90 29.11 -14.82
C LYS A 1250 35.80 29.46 -13.83
#